data_AF-A0A0C1QRK1-F1
#
_entry.id   AF-A0A0C1QRK1-F1
#
_cell.length_a   1.000
_cell.length_b   1.000
_cell.length_c   1.000
_cell.angle_alpha   90.00
_cell.angle_beta   90.00
_cell.angle_gamma   90.00
#
_symmetry.space_group_name_H-M   'P 1'
#
loop_
_entity.id
_entity.type
_entity.pdbx_description
1 polymer ?
#
loop_
_entity_poly.entity_id
_entity_poly.type
_entity_poly.pdbx_seq_one_letter_code
_entity_poly.pdbx_strand_id
1 'polypeptide(L)'
;MPSVDPSWRWAAFGKHPAAADYFRLGEDSPFVEGLATWVESGYRHLISRREAALPFCSWRFWSRGFGRDALVIGVVRLSSDSLGRPYPLLIMGSGPLEGWEEQWDLLPFACEPSWCQIEYLATHTFDDLKHMGEGLQRVRPPGSDWDGLAERRRGLNRLGSPLDPYASFLDIPRLEQLVAGHAGREEFSVKLDRRPVHDKITLVSLWHLLTKRTVKGIPHALFMGGNLEHSFLASFRRALAPGDFLHLWSAPDTGGWHASIGTEHALDIASIGKEPICPERPAGEDIRYDPLFDALQAEVDKLTSPAAAGTVDWELVVRMAADILATRSKDLLVASYLAVGLVQTRGGDGLALGLTVWRDLLERFWCTLYPTRTRGRQRSVEWWLDRTAIALHHQGNRSLPPEQHGIVLETLGAIDRFLGERLEDAPSLTKLRQLLADMAPEGGEGTAPEAVVATPAQAEAPAAGLFAPPRQTAAPAVEPPCQAIATGSSLQMPEEALRQVGEAAGALIQQDPAAPVSYRLSRLAAWGKVTELPPSINGRTRIPPPERQVLALLQELASHGDGEALLKAAEARLPQFIFWLDLSRLTAKALSRLGDRFAAAREAVCAETAAFVGRLPALPDLAFADGTPFATPETRQWLTGLAQRGASVAGCPAVGHNNGRAAAIAREVEEAQALIRDGKLLEAVERFQKQLGNGASRKEKLHWRLALAQLLVNTNRAKLALPHLEQVVADIGAFGLEEYDPVLALRGLKLAWAGFDSQTEPRFKEKAADALHRIARLDPVEMVRLTKG
;
A
#
# COMPACT_ATOMS: atom_id res chain seq x y z
N MET A 1 -12.12 -27.87 45.93
CA MET A 1 -10.95 -26.97 45.73
C MET A 1 -10.14 -27.57 44.61
N PRO A 2 -9.86 -26.87 43.50
CA PRO A 2 -9.05 -27.45 42.43
C PRO A 2 -7.62 -27.67 42.96
N SER A 3 -7.13 -28.89 42.80
CA SER A 3 -5.78 -29.32 43.18
C SER A 3 -4.75 -28.48 42.42
N VAL A 4 -3.78 -27.91 43.14
CA VAL A 4 -2.59 -27.31 42.54
C VAL A 4 -1.89 -28.40 41.73
N ASP A 5 -1.69 -28.18 40.44
CA ASP A 5 -1.01 -29.12 39.56
C ASP A 5 0.47 -29.21 39.99
N PRO A 6 0.97 -30.37 40.45
CA PRO A 6 2.34 -30.52 40.93
C PRO A 6 3.40 -30.39 39.82
N SER A 7 2.98 -30.32 38.55
CA SER A 7 3.90 -30.14 37.41
C SER A 7 4.43 -28.70 37.28
N TRP A 8 3.74 -27.72 37.86
CA TRP A 8 4.15 -26.32 37.82
C TRP A 8 4.92 -25.92 39.08
N ARG A 9 6.09 -25.35 38.88
CA ARG A 9 6.98 -24.89 39.94
C ARG A 9 7.04 -23.38 39.96
N TRP A 10 6.84 -22.79 41.13
CA TRP A 10 6.82 -21.34 41.32
C TRP A 10 8.01 -20.89 42.16
N ALA A 11 8.61 -19.77 41.77
CA ALA A 11 9.73 -19.16 42.45
C ALA A 11 9.57 -17.63 42.51
N ALA A 12 10.11 -17.03 43.56
CA ALA A 12 10.17 -15.59 43.76
C ALA A 12 11.54 -15.19 44.29
N PHE A 13 12.15 -14.16 43.71
CA PHE A 13 13.43 -13.64 44.17
C PHE A 13 13.57 -12.15 43.90
N GLY A 14 14.34 -11.48 44.75
CA GLY A 14 14.54 -10.03 44.71
C GLY A 14 14.24 -9.39 46.07
N LYS A 15 13.69 -8.17 46.04
CA LYS A 15 13.28 -7.46 47.26
C LYS A 15 11.78 -7.27 47.31
N HIS A 16 11.22 -7.39 48.50
CA HIS A 16 9.80 -7.22 48.77
C HIS A 16 9.61 -6.50 50.11
N PRO A 17 8.57 -5.66 50.28
CA PRO A 17 8.36 -4.93 51.53
C PRO A 17 8.27 -5.80 52.79
N ALA A 18 7.90 -7.07 52.63
CA ALA A 18 7.85 -8.07 53.71
C ALA A 18 9.21 -8.65 54.13
N ALA A 19 10.30 -8.30 53.43
CA ALA A 19 11.65 -8.79 53.71
C ALA A 19 12.59 -7.65 54.10
N ALA A 20 13.49 -7.91 55.06
CA ALA A 20 14.52 -6.95 55.45
C ALA A 20 15.64 -6.78 54.40
N ASP A 21 15.87 -7.82 53.58
CA ASP A 21 16.83 -7.80 52.48
C ASP A 21 16.39 -8.73 51.35
N TYR A 22 17.28 -8.96 50.38
CA TYR A 22 17.10 -9.91 49.29
C TYR A 22 16.67 -11.30 49.80
N PHE A 23 15.67 -11.87 49.14
CA PHE A 23 15.17 -13.22 49.45
C PHE A 23 15.07 -14.07 48.18
N ARG A 24 14.99 -15.39 48.41
CA ARG A 24 14.68 -16.40 47.40
C ARG A 24 13.70 -17.40 48.01
N LEU A 25 12.58 -17.64 47.31
CA LEU A 25 11.51 -18.55 47.69
C LEU A 25 11.15 -19.44 46.51
N GLY A 26 10.72 -20.67 46.79
CA GLY A 26 10.32 -21.66 45.79
C GLY A 26 11.39 -22.70 45.47
N GLU A 27 11.12 -23.54 44.48
CA GLU A 27 12.06 -24.58 44.03
C GLU A 27 13.10 -24.02 43.05
N ASP A 28 14.36 -24.38 43.28
CA ASP A 28 15.45 -24.01 42.40
C ASP A 28 15.41 -24.85 41.12
N SER A 29 15.47 -24.16 39.98
CA SER A 29 15.62 -24.77 38.67
C SER A 29 16.69 -24.02 37.86
N PRO A 30 17.36 -24.69 36.90
CA PRO A 30 18.33 -24.03 36.03
C PRO A 30 17.75 -22.80 35.31
N PHE A 31 16.44 -22.80 35.05
CA PHE A 31 15.75 -21.69 34.43
C PHE A 31 15.57 -20.51 35.40
N VAL A 32 15.18 -20.79 36.65
CA VAL A 32 15.09 -19.78 37.72
C VAL A 32 16.46 -19.13 37.94
N GLU A 33 17.53 -19.92 37.96
CA GLU A 33 18.91 -19.41 38.11
C GLU A 33 19.35 -18.57 36.91
N GLY A 34 19.03 -19.01 35.68
CA GLY A 34 19.33 -18.26 34.47
C GLY A 34 18.68 -16.87 34.44
N LEU A 35 17.37 -16.81 34.72
CA LEU A 35 16.66 -15.52 34.80
C LEU A 35 17.10 -14.67 35.99
N ALA A 36 17.39 -15.28 37.15
CA ALA A 36 17.91 -14.56 38.31
C ALA A 36 19.25 -13.89 38.00
N THR A 37 20.16 -14.64 37.37
CA THR A 37 21.46 -14.13 36.93
C THR A 37 21.30 -13.03 35.89
N TRP A 38 20.35 -13.17 34.96
CA TRP A 38 20.03 -12.14 33.97
C TRP A 38 19.54 -10.84 34.61
N VAL A 39 18.59 -10.91 35.55
CA VAL A 39 18.09 -9.75 36.30
C VAL A 39 19.20 -9.10 37.12
N GLU A 40 19.98 -9.88 37.86
CA GLU A 40 21.08 -9.37 38.70
C GLU A 40 22.17 -8.68 37.85
N SER A 41 22.59 -9.32 36.77
CA SER A 41 23.58 -8.77 35.84
C SER A 41 23.05 -7.48 35.21
N GLY A 42 21.82 -7.49 34.68
CA GLY A 42 21.21 -6.31 34.07
C GLY A 42 21.06 -5.15 35.06
N TYR A 43 20.63 -5.42 36.28
CA TYR A 43 20.46 -4.43 37.33
C TYR A 43 21.80 -3.81 37.78
N ARG A 44 22.87 -4.62 37.90
CA ARG A 44 24.22 -4.14 38.19
C ARG A 44 24.73 -3.18 37.12
N HIS A 45 24.48 -3.48 35.85
CA HIS A 45 24.81 -2.59 34.73
C HIS A 45 23.95 -1.32 34.70
N LEU A 46 22.70 -1.39 35.18
CA LEU A 46 21.80 -0.24 35.23
C LEU A 46 22.27 0.78 36.27
N ILE A 47 22.59 0.33 37.48
CA ILE A 47 23.09 1.20 38.57
C ILE A 47 24.43 1.82 38.19
N SER A 48 25.33 1.09 37.52
CA SER A 48 26.64 1.64 37.14
C SER A 48 26.57 2.76 36.10
N ARG A 49 25.44 2.88 35.37
CA ARG A 49 25.22 3.91 34.33
C ARG A 49 24.37 5.09 34.78
N ARG A 50 23.66 5.02 35.92
CA ARG A 50 22.73 6.07 36.37
C ARG A 50 23.15 6.68 37.70
N GLU A 51 23.18 8.01 37.73
CA GLU A 51 23.35 8.80 38.95
C GLU A 51 22.01 9.10 39.67
N ALA A 52 20.87 8.88 39.01
CA ALA A 52 19.52 9.23 39.50
C ALA A 52 18.67 8.02 39.93
N ALA A 53 17.59 8.29 40.68
CA ALA A 53 16.62 7.30 41.12
C ALA A 53 16.00 6.52 39.94
N LEU A 54 15.76 5.21 40.15
CA LEU A 54 15.23 4.33 39.11
C LEU A 54 13.72 4.55 38.91
N PRO A 55 13.24 4.73 37.66
CA PRO A 55 11.83 4.83 37.38
C PRO A 55 11.13 3.50 37.68
N PHE A 56 9.89 3.58 38.17
CA PHE A 56 9.06 2.41 38.36
C PHE A 56 8.81 1.72 37.01
N CYS A 57 9.00 0.41 36.96
CA CYS A 57 8.64 -0.41 35.81
C CYS A 57 8.08 -1.76 36.25
N SER A 58 7.18 -2.32 35.45
CA SER A 58 6.57 -3.63 35.67
C SER A 58 6.31 -4.30 34.33
N TRP A 59 6.75 -5.55 34.20
CA TRP A 59 6.67 -6.34 32.98
C TRP A 59 6.13 -7.73 33.29
N ARG A 60 4.97 -8.06 32.72
CA ARG A 60 4.51 -9.44 32.58
C ARG A 60 5.29 -10.08 31.43
N PHE A 61 5.59 -11.36 31.52
CA PHE A 61 6.26 -12.05 30.43
C PHE A 61 5.88 -13.52 30.34
N TRP A 62 6.13 -14.07 29.16
CA TRP A 62 6.24 -15.49 28.95
C TRP A 62 7.50 -15.80 28.13
N SER A 63 8.07 -17.00 28.32
CA SER A 63 9.28 -17.47 27.64
C SER A 63 9.18 -18.98 27.39
N ARG A 64 9.81 -19.44 26.31
CA ARG A 64 9.97 -20.86 26.02
C ARG A 64 10.81 -21.52 27.13
N GLY A 65 10.30 -22.62 27.69
CA GLY A 65 11.02 -23.46 28.64
C GLY A 65 11.87 -24.54 27.95
N PHE A 66 12.61 -25.30 28.76
CA PHE A 66 13.38 -26.45 28.27
C PHE A 66 12.50 -27.71 28.20
N GLY A 67 12.39 -28.29 27.00
CA GLY A 67 11.58 -29.48 26.74
C GLY A 67 10.37 -29.18 25.85
N ARG A 68 9.64 -30.25 25.51
CA ARG A 68 8.39 -30.15 24.75
C ARG A 68 7.31 -29.58 25.65
N ASP A 69 6.54 -28.61 25.14
CA ASP A 69 5.44 -27.96 25.86
C ASP A 69 5.85 -27.23 27.15
N ALA A 70 7.15 -27.02 27.39
CA ALA A 70 7.62 -26.30 28.56
C ALA A 70 7.44 -24.78 28.38
N LEU A 71 6.72 -24.15 29.30
CA LEU A 71 6.44 -22.73 29.31
C LEU A 71 6.91 -22.10 30.63
N VAL A 72 7.37 -20.86 30.53
CA VAL A 72 7.69 -20.06 31.69
C VAL A 72 6.91 -18.76 31.62
N ILE A 73 6.26 -18.38 32.72
CA ILE A 73 5.52 -17.13 32.85
C ILE A 73 5.93 -16.40 34.12
N GLY A 74 5.83 -15.08 34.14
CA GLY A 74 6.12 -14.34 35.35
C GLY A 74 5.89 -12.85 35.24
N VAL A 75 6.24 -12.16 36.30
CA VAL A 75 6.28 -10.71 36.41
C VAL A 75 7.62 -10.29 36.98
N VAL A 76 8.28 -9.35 36.29
CA VAL A 76 9.47 -8.66 36.80
C VAL A 76 9.13 -7.19 36.97
N ARG A 77 9.34 -6.63 38.15
CA ARG A 77 8.99 -5.25 38.47
C ARG A 77 9.97 -4.60 39.43
N LEU A 78 9.97 -3.27 39.48
CA LEU A 78 10.64 -2.55 40.55
C LEU A 78 9.88 -2.76 41.88
N SER A 79 10.64 -3.05 42.93
CA SER A 79 10.16 -3.25 44.30
C SER A 79 11.21 -2.69 45.27
N SER A 80 10.95 -2.78 46.57
CA SER A 80 11.88 -2.41 47.64
C SER A 80 11.79 -3.38 48.80
N ASP A 81 12.83 -3.42 49.64
CA ASP A 81 12.74 -4.08 50.95
C ASP A 81 11.99 -3.21 51.96
N SER A 82 11.86 -3.70 53.20
CA SER A 82 11.24 -2.96 54.31
C SER A 82 11.97 -1.66 54.68
N LEU A 83 13.23 -1.49 54.24
CA LEU A 83 14.02 -0.28 54.41
C LEU A 83 13.90 0.70 53.23
N GLY A 84 13.11 0.36 52.21
CA GLY A 84 12.90 1.19 51.03
C GLY A 84 14.04 1.14 49.99
N ARG A 85 15.01 0.22 50.12
CA ARG A 85 16.10 0.09 49.15
C ARG A 85 15.56 -0.59 47.88
N PRO A 86 15.61 0.07 46.69
CA PRO A 86 15.01 -0.47 45.49
C PRO A 86 15.79 -1.67 44.95
N TYR A 87 15.10 -2.68 44.43
CA TYR A 87 15.66 -3.79 43.66
C TYR A 87 14.55 -4.50 42.87
N PRO A 88 14.82 -5.08 41.69
CA PRO A 88 13.81 -5.81 40.93
C PRO A 88 13.28 -7.03 41.68
N LEU A 89 11.97 -7.19 41.74
CA LEU A 89 11.30 -8.41 42.18
C LEU A 89 10.87 -9.20 40.96
N LEU A 90 11.30 -10.47 40.89
CA LEU A 90 10.85 -11.43 39.90
C LEU A 90 10.06 -12.54 40.59
N ILE A 91 8.81 -12.72 40.17
CA ILE A 91 7.98 -13.86 40.54
C ILE A 91 7.61 -14.60 39.25
N MET A 92 7.85 -15.91 39.20
CA MET A 92 7.72 -16.70 37.99
C MET A 92 7.28 -18.13 38.27
N GLY A 93 6.67 -18.76 37.28
CA GLY A 93 6.30 -20.16 37.26
C GLY A 93 6.80 -20.85 36.00
N SER A 94 7.26 -22.09 36.14
CA SER A 94 7.67 -22.93 35.02
C SER A 94 6.97 -24.28 35.09
N GLY A 95 6.41 -24.74 33.97
CA GLY A 95 5.74 -26.04 33.87
C GLY A 95 5.33 -26.37 32.44
N PRO A 96 4.80 -27.58 32.20
CA PRO A 96 4.27 -27.96 30.90
C PRO A 96 2.88 -27.32 30.65
N LEU A 97 2.61 -26.93 29.40
CA LEU A 97 1.31 -26.47 28.94
C LEU A 97 0.99 -27.04 27.55
N GLU A 98 0.29 -28.16 27.49
CA GLU A 98 0.06 -28.87 26.23
C GLU A 98 -0.52 -27.97 25.13
N GLY A 99 0.11 -27.95 23.95
CA GLY A 99 -0.39 -27.23 22.76
C GLY A 99 -0.09 -25.73 22.72
N TRP A 100 0.62 -25.18 23.72
CA TRP A 100 0.92 -23.74 23.77
C TRP A 100 1.76 -23.27 22.57
N GLU A 101 2.66 -24.12 22.08
CA GLU A 101 3.55 -23.80 20.94
C GLU A 101 2.75 -23.50 19.67
N GLU A 102 1.59 -24.13 19.50
CA GLU A 102 0.70 -23.88 18.37
C GLU A 102 -0.27 -22.72 18.62
N GLN A 103 -0.60 -22.43 19.88
CA GLN A 103 -1.63 -21.45 20.29
C GLN A 103 -1.04 -20.26 21.07
N TRP A 104 0.23 -19.93 20.83
CA TRP A 104 0.93 -18.91 21.61
C TRP A 104 0.32 -17.51 21.51
N ASP A 105 -0.48 -17.25 20.47
CA ASP A 105 -1.26 -16.02 20.30
C ASP A 105 -2.39 -15.85 21.34
N LEU A 106 -2.80 -16.94 21.99
CA LEU A 106 -3.81 -16.95 23.04
C LEU A 106 -3.21 -16.91 24.46
N LEU A 107 -1.87 -16.98 24.60
CA LEU A 107 -1.19 -16.90 25.89
C LEU A 107 -1.54 -15.66 26.72
N PRO A 108 -1.77 -14.47 26.14
CA PRO A 108 -2.21 -13.32 26.92
C PRO A 108 -3.48 -13.59 27.75
N PHE A 109 -4.42 -14.37 27.22
CA PHE A 109 -5.63 -14.77 27.93
C PHE A 109 -5.40 -15.98 28.85
N ALA A 110 -4.61 -16.96 28.41
CA ALA A 110 -4.30 -18.15 29.22
C ALA A 110 -3.56 -17.80 30.52
N CYS A 111 -2.64 -16.83 30.45
CA CYS A 111 -1.76 -16.44 31.56
C CYS A 111 -2.36 -15.33 32.43
N GLU A 112 -3.44 -14.66 32.00
CA GLU A 112 -4.07 -13.56 32.75
C GLU A 112 -4.37 -13.94 34.21
N PRO A 113 -5.06 -15.07 34.51
CA PRO A 113 -5.36 -15.41 35.90
C PRO A 113 -4.10 -15.56 36.76
N SER A 114 -3.06 -16.20 36.22
CA SER A 114 -1.78 -16.39 36.88
C SER A 114 -1.07 -15.05 37.12
N TRP A 115 -0.98 -14.20 36.09
CA TRP A 115 -0.37 -12.87 36.22
C TRP A 115 -1.09 -11.99 37.24
N CYS A 116 -2.42 -12.00 37.28
CA CYS A 116 -3.19 -11.26 38.29
C CYS A 116 -2.85 -11.72 39.73
N GLN A 117 -2.71 -13.03 39.94
CA GLN A 117 -2.29 -13.56 41.25
C GLN A 117 -0.83 -13.19 41.58
N ILE A 118 0.07 -13.26 40.61
CA ILE A 118 1.47 -12.88 40.78
C ILE A 118 1.59 -11.40 41.12
N GLU A 119 0.87 -10.52 40.42
CA GLU A 119 0.87 -9.09 40.70
C GLU A 119 0.29 -8.76 42.07
N TYR A 120 -0.75 -9.48 42.49
CA TYR A 120 -1.25 -9.40 43.86
C TYR A 120 -0.15 -9.75 44.86
N LEU A 121 0.53 -10.88 44.70
CA LEU A 121 1.65 -11.27 45.59
C LEU A 121 2.80 -10.26 45.56
N ALA A 122 3.06 -9.61 44.43
CA ALA A 122 4.13 -8.65 44.29
C ALA A 122 3.84 -7.27 44.91
N THR A 123 2.56 -6.97 45.18
CA THR A 123 2.10 -5.68 45.70
C THR A 123 1.54 -5.76 47.13
N HIS A 124 1.13 -6.95 47.56
CA HIS A 124 0.52 -7.16 48.86
C HIS A 124 1.54 -7.06 49.99
N THR A 125 1.23 -6.30 51.03
CA THR A 125 2.04 -6.26 52.24
C THR A 125 1.77 -7.50 53.08
N PHE A 126 2.81 -8.32 53.29
CA PHE A 126 2.76 -9.45 54.20
C PHE A 126 3.50 -9.12 55.50
N ASP A 127 3.03 -9.67 56.61
CA ASP A 127 3.73 -9.58 57.89
C ASP A 127 5.03 -10.41 57.91
N ASP A 128 5.07 -11.49 57.12
CA ASP A 128 6.21 -12.41 57.00
C ASP A 128 6.27 -13.07 55.61
N LEU A 129 7.48 -13.43 55.17
CA LEU A 129 7.77 -14.14 53.93
C LEU A 129 7.09 -15.51 53.84
N LYS A 130 6.77 -16.15 54.97
CA LYS A 130 6.06 -17.44 54.98
C LYS A 130 4.69 -17.35 54.30
N HIS A 131 3.93 -16.28 54.57
CA HIS A 131 2.62 -16.06 53.96
C HIS A 131 2.73 -15.81 52.45
N MET A 132 3.79 -15.12 52.02
CA MET A 132 4.09 -14.94 50.60
C MET A 132 4.41 -16.28 49.93
N GLY A 133 5.19 -17.15 50.58
CA GLY A 133 5.50 -18.50 50.10
C GLY A 133 4.27 -19.40 49.97
N GLU A 134 3.35 -19.36 50.94
CA GLU A 134 2.06 -20.05 50.85
C GLU A 134 1.18 -19.50 49.72
N GLY A 135 1.20 -18.18 49.52
CA GLY A 135 0.53 -17.52 48.40
C GLY A 135 1.09 -17.95 47.04
N LEU A 136 2.42 -18.08 46.94
CA LEU A 136 3.13 -18.51 45.73
C LEU A 136 2.73 -19.93 45.31
N GLN A 137 2.57 -20.84 46.27
CA GLN A 137 2.10 -22.22 46.00
C GLN A 137 0.62 -22.28 45.57
N ARG A 138 -0.17 -21.23 45.82
CA ARG A 138 -1.59 -21.15 45.44
C ARG A 138 -1.82 -20.48 44.08
N VAL A 139 -0.74 -20.03 43.42
CA VAL A 139 -0.84 -19.46 42.07
C VAL A 139 -1.29 -20.57 41.12
N ARG A 140 -2.38 -20.31 40.39
CA ARG A 140 -2.93 -21.25 39.43
C ARG A 140 -2.07 -21.22 38.17
N PRO A 141 -1.74 -22.38 37.58
CA PRO A 141 -1.06 -22.42 36.30
C PRO A 141 -1.98 -21.86 35.18
N PRO A 142 -1.40 -21.44 34.04
CA PRO A 142 -2.15 -21.05 32.87
C PRO A 142 -3.12 -22.14 32.42
N GLY A 143 -4.30 -21.75 31.94
CA GLY A 143 -5.29 -22.69 31.41
C GLY A 143 -4.92 -23.21 30.02
N SER A 144 -5.25 -24.47 29.73
CA SER A 144 -5.09 -25.12 28.41
C SER A 144 -6.40 -25.22 27.61
N ASP A 145 -7.45 -24.51 28.03
CA ASP A 145 -8.74 -24.47 27.31
C ASP A 145 -8.64 -23.58 26.06
N TRP A 146 -7.89 -24.04 25.07
CA TRP A 146 -7.58 -23.26 23.86
C TRP A 146 -8.84 -22.91 23.07
N ASP A 147 -9.82 -23.80 23.02
CA ASP A 147 -11.09 -23.58 22.34
C ASP A 147 -11.91 -22.49 23.03
N GLY A 148 -12.05 -22.56 24.36
CA GLY A 148 -12.72 -21.51 25.15
C GLY A 148 -11.99 -20.17 25.07
N LEU A 149 -10.66 -20.15 25.03
CA LEU A 149 -9.86 -18.93 24.83
C LEU A 149 -10.01 -18.36 23.42
N ALA A 150 -10.08 -19.22 22.40
CA ALA A 150 -10.33 -18.80 21.02
C ALA A 150 -11.77 -18.24 20.88
N GLU A 151 -12.75 -18.84 21.55
CA GLU A 151 -14.11 -18.31 21.68
C GLU A 151 -14.13 -16.97 22.41
N ARG A 152 -13.40 -16.83 23.52
CA ARG A 152 -13.26 -15.56 24.25
C ARG A 152 -12.72 -14.47 23.32
N ARG A 153 -11.70 -14.77 22.50
CA ARG A 153 -11.19 -13.82 21.49
C ARG A 153 -12.24 -13.51 20.42
N ARG A 154 -12.92 -14.53 19.87
CA ARG A 154 -14.00 -14.32 18.88
C ARG A 154 -15.11 -13.45 19.45
N GLY A 155 -15.47 -13.62 20.72
CA GLY A 155 -16.46 -12.81 21.42
C GLY A 155 -16.06 -11.34 21.62
N LEU A 156 -14.78 -10.97 21.42
CA LEU A 156 -14.38 -9.57 21.38
C LEU A 156 -14.85 -8.89 20.08
N ASN A 157 -15.01 -9.64 19.00
CA ASN A 157 -15.64 -9.19 17.76
C ASN A 157 -17.17 -9.15 17.93
N ARG A 158 -17.65 -8.07 18.54
CA ARG A 158 -19.09 -7.86 18.79
C ARG A 158 -19.91 -7.64 17.52
N LEU A 159 -19.26 -7.47 16.38
CA LEU A 159 -19.90 -7.19 15.09
C LEU A 159 -19.87 -8.40 14.16
N GLY A 160 -19.30 -9.53 14.55
CA GLY A 160 -19.20 -10.71 13.69
C GLY A 160 -18.45 -10.46 12.37
N SER A 161 -17.52 -9.49 12.30
CA SER A 161 -16.75 -9.23 11.07
C SER A 161 -15.92 -10.46 10.69
N PRO A 162 -16.01 -10.96 9.44
CA PRO A 162 -15.13 -12.03 8.97
C PRO A 162 -13.71 -11.53 8.65
N LEU A 163 -13.52 -10.21 8.50
CA LEU A 163 -12.27 -9.57 8.07
C LEU A 163 -11.38 -9.14 9.25
N ASP A 164 -11.99 -8.72 10.36
CA ASP A 164 -11.28 -8.27 11.56
C ASP A 164 -11.64 -9.16 12.76
N PRO A 165 -10.67 -9.90 13.35
CA PRO A 165 -10.90 -10.78 14.50
C PRO A 165 -11.35 -10.04 15.78
N TYR A 166 -11.31 -8.70 15.80
CA TYR A 166 -11.82 -7.87 16.89
C TYR A 166 -12.90 -6.88 16.43
N ALA A 167 -13.10 -6.71 15.12
CA ALA A 167 -13.97 -5.71 14.47
C ALA A 167 -13.91 -4.31 15.08
N SER A 168 -12.71 -3.87 15.43
CA SER A 168 -12.50 -2.69 16.25
C SER A 168 -11.35 -1.84 15.74
N PHE A 169 -10.35 -2.41 15.05
CA PHE A 169 -9.10 -1.71 14.80
C PHE A 169 -9.06 -1.04 13.43
N LEU A 170 -8.48 0.16 13.34
CA LEU A 170 -8.49 1.06 12.18
C LEU A 170 -7.83 0.54 10.90
N ASP A 171 -6.75 -0.24 10.97
CA ASP A 171 -6.04 -0.67 9.76
C ASP A 171 -5.22 -1.95 9.98
N ILE A 172 -5.92 -3.09 10.01
CA ILE A 172 -5.29 -4.41 10.17
C ILE A 172 -4.25 -4.69 9.08
N PRO A 173 -4.52 -4.47 7.77
CA PRO A 173 -3.52 -4.73 6.71
C PRO A 173 -2.23 -3.92 6.90
N ARG A 174 -2.34 -2.64 7.30
CA ARG A 174 -1.15 -1.84 7.57
C ARG A 174 -0.39 -2.32 8.80
N LEU A 175 -1.09 -2.74 9.86
CA LEU A 175 -0.44 -3.37 11.01
C LEU A 175 0.28 -4.66 10.63
N GLU A 176 -0.31 -5.48 9.75
CA GLU A 176 0.35 -6.68 9.20
C GLU A 176 1.61 -6.33 8.41
N GLN A 177 1.56 -5.29 7.56
CA GLN A 177 2.73 -4.79 6.84
C GLN A 177 3.84 -4.30 7.79
N LEU A 178 3.47 -3.60 8.86
CA LEU A 178 4.41 -3.14 9.88
C LEU A 178 5.08 -4.34 10.55
N VAL A 179 4.32 -5.34 11.00
CA VAL A 179 4.92 -6.55 11.60
C VAL A 179 5.81 -7.29 10.59
N ALA A 180 5.36 -7.43 9.34
CA ALA A 180 6.13 -8.08 8.28
C ALA A 180 7.46 -7.37 8.01
N GLY A 181 7.50 -6.03 8.07
CA GLY A 181 8.72 -5.23 7.94
C GLY A 181 9.76 -5.52 9.03
N HIS A 182 9.34 -6.08 10.17
CA HIS A 182 10.19 -6.46 11.30
C HIS A 182 10.43 -7.97 11.41
N ALA A 183 9.87 -8.79 10.50
CA ALA A 183 9.96 -10.25 10.54
C ALA A 183 11.41 -10.81 10.45
N GLY A 184 12.36 -10.04 9.93
CA GLY A 184 13.77 -10.41 9.85
C GLY A 184 14.61 -10.06 11.08
N ARG A 185 14.06 -9.35 12.07
CA ARG A 185 14.81 -8.90 13.25
C ARG A 185 14.77 -9.94 14.36
N GLU A 186 15.83 -9.98 15.18
CA GLU A 186 15.91 -10.83 16.37
C GLU A 186 15.09 -10.27 17.54
N GLU A 187 14.84 -8.97 17.55
CA GLU A 187 14.00 -8.28 18.53
C GLU A 187 13.19 -7.16 17.87
N PHE A 188 12.00 -6.91 18.40
CA PHE A 188 11.20 -5.73 18.07
C PHE A 188 10.32 -5.34 19.24
N SER A 189 9.81 -4.11 19.21
CA SER A 189 8.83 -3.66 20.19
C SER A 189 7.74 -2.84 19.57
N VAL A 190 6.66 -2.72 20.34
CA VAL A 190 5.46 -1.99 19.98
C VAL A 190 5.09 -1.09 21.15
N LYS A 191 4.82 0.18 20.88
CA LYS A 191 4.32 1.12 21.89
C LYS A 191 2.80 0.98 22.02
N LEU A 192 2.28 0.72 23.22
CA LEU A 192 0.86 0.43 23.49
C LEU A 192 0.07 1.63 24.04
N ASP A 193 0.59 2.85 23.89
CA ASP A 193 0.10 4.06 24.60
C ASP A 193 -1.03 4.82 23.93
N ARG A 194 -1.56 4.32 22.82
CA ARG A 194 -2.61 5.04 22.12
C ARG A 194 -3.96 4.86 22.81
N ARG A 195 -4.63 6.00 23.08
CA ARG A 195 -6.04 6.07 23.48
C ARG A 195 -6.92 6.19 22.23
N PRO A 196 -8.14 5.66 22.20
CA PRO A 196 -8.88 4.96 23.25
C PRO A 196 -8.75 3.45 23.02
N VAL A 197 -8.03 2.73 23.88
CA VAL A 197 -8.13 1.28 23.94
C VAL A 197 -8.42 0.95 25.39
N HIS A 198 -9.69 0.65 25.69
CA HIS A 198 -10.17 0.40 27.04
C HIS A 198 -9.45 -0.77 27.72
N ASP A 199 -9.08 -1.80 26.96
CA ASP A 199 -8.40 -2.98 27.47
C ASP A 199 -7.09 -3.25 26.72
N LYS A 200 -5.97 -3.00 27.41
CA LYS A 200 -4.63 -3.25 26.86
C LYS A 200 -4.40 -4.71 26.50
N ILE A 201 -5.12 -5.66 27.11
CA ILE A 201 -4.99 -7.08 26.75
C ILE A 201 -5.48 -7.34 25.33
N THR A 202 -6.47 -6.59 24.84
CA THR A 202 -6.98 -6.69 23.46
C THR A 202 -5.89 -6.28 22.48
N LEU A 203 -5.20 -5.17 22.75
CA LEU A 203 -4.09 -4.71 21.92
C LEU A 203 -2.91 -5.70 21.97
N VAL A 204 -2.55 -6.18 23.16
CA VAL A 204 -1.52 -7.21 23.31
C VAL A 204 -1.88 -8.48 22.52
N SER A 205 -3.12 -8.95 22.64
CA SER A 205 -3.61 -10.12 21.91
C SER A 205 -3.60 -9.91 20.40
N LEU A 206 -4.00 -8.72 19.93
CA LEU A 206 -3.91 -8.35 18.52
C LEU A 206 -2.47 -8.49 18.01
N TRP A 207 -1.50 -7.89 18.70
CA TRP A 207 -0.09 -7.95 18.27
C TRP A 207 0.49 -9.36 18.32
N HIS A 208 0.05 -10.21 19.26
CA HIS A 208 0.43 -11.62 19.25
C HIS A 208 -0.13 -12.34 18.01
N LEU A 209 -1.41 -12.14 17.69
CA LEU A 209 -2.06 -12.73 16.52
C LEU A 209 -1.40 -12.26 15.21
N LEU A 210 -1.16 -10.96 15.07
CA LEU A 210 -0.50 -10.39 13.89
C LEU A 210 0.91 -10.94 13.73
N THR A 211 1.67 -11.03 14.82
CA THR A 211 3.02 -11.62 14.81
C THR A 211 2.98 -13.09 14.41
N LYS A 212 2.02 -13.88 14.91
CA LYS A 212 1.84 -15.28 14.52
C LYS A 212 1.50 -15.45 13.04
N ARG A 213 0.67 -14.57 12.48
CA ARG A 213 0.27 -14.63 11.07
C ARG A 213 1.38 -14.26 10.10
N THR A 214 2.23 -13.30 10.49
CA THR A 214 3.21 -12.68 9.59
C THR A 214 4.62 -13.23 9.75
N VAL A 215 5.03 -13.60 10.98
CA VAL A 215 6.40 -14.04 11.29
C VAL A 215 6.42 -15.56 11.50
N LYS A 216 7.35 -16.25 10.82
CA LYS A 216 7.54 -17.70 11.01
C LYS A 216 8.29 -18.00 12.31
N GLY A 217 7.79 -19.01 13.04
CA GLY A 217 8.39 -19.50 14.28
C GLY A 217 7.87 -18.81 15.52
N ILE A 218 8.19 -19.39 16.67
CA ILE A 218 7.71 -18.94 17.99
C ILE A 218 8.77 -17.99 18.58
N PRO A 219 8.40 -16.82 19.11
CA PRO A 219 9.31 -15.99 19.89
C PRO A 219 9.92 -16.77 21.06
N HIS A 220 11.16 -16.45 21.42
CA HIS A 220 11.80 -17.04 22.58
C HIS A 220 11.20 -16.48 23.88
N ALA A 221 10.99 -15.17 23.94
CA ALA A 221 10.35 -14.49 25.07
C ALA A 221 9.57 -13.26 24.59
N LEU A 222 8.47 -12.95 25.28
CA LEU A 222 7.65 -11.76 25.06
C LEU A 222 7.35 -11.09 26.40
N PHE A 223 7.59 -9.78 26.46
CA PHE A 223 7.38 -8.93 27.63
C PHE A 223 6.30 -7.90 27.32
N MET A 224 5.36 -7.72 28.23
CA MET A 224 4.26 -6.76 28.12
C MET A 224 4.15 -5.96 29.42
N GLY A 225 4.31 -4.65 29.32
CA GLY A 225 4.43 -3.79 30.49
C GLY A 225 5.15 -2.50 30.18
N GLY A 226 5.68 -1.84 31.19
CA GLY A 226 6.34 -0.55 31.03
C GLY A 226 6.40 0.20 32.35
N ASN A 227 6.29 1.53 32.28
CA ASN A 227 6.27 2.40 33.46
C ASN A 227 4.85 2.97 33.70
N LEU A 228 4.76 4.00 34.54
CA LEU A 228 3.48 4.66 34.84
C LEU A 228 2.89 5.46 33.67
N GLU A 229 3.74 5.85 32.70
CA GLU A 229 3.36 6.73 31.59
C GLU A 229 3.17 5.96 30.27
N HIS A 230 3.98 4.92 30.08
CA HIS A 230 4.18 4.22 28.83
C HIS A 230 4.14 2.71 29.03
N SER A 231 3.46 2.03 28.10
CA SER A 231 3.31 0.59 28.00
C SER A 231 3.82 0.12 26.64
N PHE A 232 4.46 -1.04 26.63
CA PHE A 232 5.12 -1.62 25.48
C PHE A 232 4.88 -3.12 25.45
N LEU A 233 4.97 -3.67 24.24
CA LEU A 233 5.18 -5.09 23.99
C LEU A 233 6.58 -5.25 23.40
N ALA A 234 7.42 -6.08 23.98
CA ALA A 234 8.77 -6.38 23.50
C ALA A 234 8.90 -7.87 23.19
N SER A 235 9.32 -8.20 21.97
CA SER A 235 9.46 -9.57 21.48
C SER A 235 10.92 -9.89 21.23
N PHE A 236 11.40 -11.01 21.76
CA PHE A 236 12.75 -11.53 21.58
C PHE A 236 12.68 -12.92 20.94
N ARG A 237 13.35 -13.10 19.80
CA ARG A 237 13.41 -14.38 19.06
C ARG A 237 14.67 -15.18 19.35
N ARG A 238 15.62 -14.56 20.04
CA ARG A 238 16.85 -15.17 20.56
C ARG A 238 16.79 -15.31 22.08
N ALA A 239 17.74 -16.05 22.64
CA ALA A 239 17.98 -16.07 24.08
C ALA A 239 18.22 -14.66 24.62
N LEU A 240 17.75 -14.40 25.85
CA LEU A 240 17.90 -13.11 26.52
C LEU A 240 19.37 -12.83 26.84
N ALA A 241 19.84 -11.66 26.40
CA ALA A 241 21.16 -11.12 26.69
C ALA A 241 21.07 -10.11 27.85
N PRO A 242 22.16 -9.87 28.61
CA PRO A 242 22.16 -8.90 29.72
C PRO A 242 21.73 -7.48 29.31
N GLY A 243 22.00 -7.08 28.07
CA GLY A 243 21.57 -5.79 27.52
C GLY A 243 20.05 -5.65 27.39
N ASP A 244 19.31 -6.74 27.23
CA ASP A 244 17.85 -6.71 27.07
C ASP A 244 17.14 -6.23 28.33
N PHE A 245 17.71 -6.54 29.50
CA PHE A 245 17.22 -6.01 30.77
C PHE A 245 17.32 -4.47 30.79
N LEU A 246 18.45 -3.93 30.32
CA LEU A 246 18.63 -2.48 30.22
C LEU A 246 17.62 -1.87 29.25
N HIS A 247 17.31 -2.53 28.13
CA HIS A 247 16.28 -2.06 27.19
C HIS A 247 14.89 -2.00 27.84
N LEU A 248 14.49 -3.04 28.58
CA LEU A 248 13.22 -3.08 29.30
C LEU A 248 13.16 -2.02 30.43
N TRP A 249 14.28 -1.74 31.12
CA TRP A 249 14.33 -0.77 32.23
C TRP A 249 14.59 0.68 31.78
N SER A 250 15.17 0.90 30.60
CA SER A 250 15.52 2.23 30.07
C SER A 250 14.55 2.73 29.01
N ALA A 251 13.52 1.94 28.69
CA ALA A 251 12.48 2.22 27.71
C ALA A 251 11.90 3.66 27.72
N PRO A 252 11.82 4.40 28.85
CA PRO A 252 11.22 5.74 28.87
C PRO A 252 12.15 6.91 28.52
N ASP A 253 13.46 6.82 28.76
CA ASP A 253 14.25 8.04 29.04
C ASP A 253 15.19 8.54 27.93
N THR A 254 15.31 7.87 26.76
CA THR A 254 16.40 8.18 25.80
C THR A 254 16.00 8.28 24.33
N GLY A 255 14.72 8.21 23.97
CA GLY A 255 14.38 7.95 22.56
C GLY A 255 14.95 6.61 22.06
N GLY A 256 15.39 5.73 22.98
CA GLY A 256 16.05 4.44 22.77
C GLY A 256 15.16 3.34 22.21
N TRP A 257 14.09 3.73 21.52
CA TRP A 257 13.31 2.86 20.65
C TRP A 257 13.19 3.51 19.27
N HIS A 258 14.33 3.87 18.66
CA HIS A 258 14.37 4.36 17.27
C HIS A 258 13.70 3.39 16.26
N ALA A 259 13.35 2.18 16.70
CA ALA A 259 12.69 1.13 15.95
C ALA A 259 11.38 0.60 16.59
N SER A 260 10.79 1.26 17.60
CA SER A 260 9.48 0.83 18.10
C SER A 260 8.44 1.01 17.00
N ILE A 261 7.67 -0.04 16.76
CA ILE A 261 6.49 0.05 15.92
C ILE A 261 5.48 0.91 16.69
N GLY A 262 5.14 2.06 16.11
CA GLY A 262 4.10 2.89 16.69
C GLY A 262 2.73 2.25 16.50
N THR A 263 1.79 2.62 17.37
CA THR A 263 0.39 2.19 17.28
C THR A 263 -0.48 3.21 16.55
N GLU A 264 0.12 4.03 15.67
CA GLU A 264 -0.57 5.02 14.84
C GLU A 264 -1.61 4.42 13.88
N HIS A 265 -1.64 3.09 13.75
CA HIS A 265 -2.67 2.34 13.03
C HIS A 265 -3.55 1.44 13.93
N ALA A 266 -3.19 1.28 15.21
CA ALA A 266 -3.95 0.49 16.18
C ALA A 266 -4.83 1.41 17.05
N LEU A 267 -6.02 1.71 16.54
CA LEU A 267 -7.04 2.51 17.23
C LEU A 267 -8.33 1.70 17.30
N ASP A 268 -8.88 1.50 18.50
CA ASP A 268 -10.18 0.84 18.69
C ASP A 268 -11.31 1.84 18.41
N ILE A 269 -11.79 1.82 17.18
CA ILE A 269 -12.84 2.71 16.67
C ILE A 269 -14.12 2.61 17.50
N ALA A 270 -14.50 1.39 17.91
CA ALA A 270 -15.76 1.15 18.60
C ALA A 270 -15.82 1.81 19.99
N SER A 271 -14.67 2.12 20.59
CA SER A 271 -14.59 2.80 21.89
C SER A 271 -14.61 4.33 21.78
N ILE A 272 -14.28 4.90 20.61
CA ILE A 272 -14.17 6.35 20.41
C ILE A 272 -15.47 7.08 20.76
N GLY A 273 -16.62 6.49 20.44
CA GLY A 273 -17.93 7.05 20.75
C GLY A 273 -18.28 7.02 22.25
N LYS A 274 -17.57 6.24 23.06
CA LYS A 274 -17.85 6.03 24.49
C LYS A 274 -16.94 6.82 25.40
N GLU A 275 -15.68 6.98 25.01
CA GLU A 275 -14.64 7.58 25.84
C GLU A 275 -14.65 9.12 25.72
N PRO A 276 -14.63 9.85 26.86
CA PRO A 276 -14.46 11.29 26.85
C PRO A 276 -13.05 11.68 26.39
N ILE A 277 -12.90 12.87 25.79
CA ILE A 277 -11.59 13.37 25.37
C ILE A 277 -10.71 13.68 26.59
N CYS A 278 -11.26 14.41 27.55
CA CYS A 278 -10.69 14.50 28.89
C CYS A 278 -11.81 14.61 29.94
N PRO A 279 -11.52 14.31 31.22
CA PRO A 279 -12.51 14.39 32.30
C PRO A 279 -13.17 15.77 32.44
N GLU A 280 -12.41 16.84 32.21
CA GLU A 280 -12.86 18.22 32.40
C GLU A 280 -13.69 18.73 31.21
N ARG A 281 -13.42 18.22 30.00
CA ARG A 281 -14.12 18.58 28.75
C ARG A 281 -14.43 17.30 27.97
N PRO A 282 -15.52 16.59 28.32
CA PRO A 282 -15.83 15.28 27.75
C PRO A 282 -15.94 15.27 26.22
N ALA A 283 -16.49 16.34 25.62
CA ALA A 283 -16.61 16.50 24.18
C ALA A 283 -15.43 17.23 23.50
N GLY A 284 -14.44 17.69 24.26
CA GLY A 284 -13.32 18.48 23.73
C GLY A 284 -13.69 19.90 23.29
N GLU A 285 -13.06 20.36 22.20
CA GLU A 285 -13.13 21.75 21.72
C GLU A 285 -13.82 21.86 20.34
N ASP A 286 -14.26 23.06 19.94
CA ASP A 286 -14.82 23.28 18.59
C ASP A 286 -13.68 23.29 17.56
N ILE A 287 -13.74 22.42 16.56
CA ILE A 287 -12.67 22.17 15.57
C ILE A 287 -12.81 22.97 14.28
N ARG A 288 -13.76 23.91 14.18
CA ARG A 288 -14.00 24.69 12.94
C ARG A 288 -12.77 25.39 12.35
N TYR A 289 -11.76 25.66 13.15
CA TYR A 289 -10.49 26.29 12.72
C TYR A 289 -9.27 25.42 13.06
N ASP A 290 -9.49 24.13 13.38
CA ASP A 290 -8.40 23.19 13.62
C ASP A 290 -7.83 22.72 12.27
N PRO A 291 -6.51 22.81 12.05
CA PRO A 291 -5.89 22.37 10.79
C PRO A 291 -6.18 20.91 10.41
N LEU A 292 -6.40 20.03 11.40
CA LEU A 292 -6.78 18.63 11.14
C LEU A 292 -8.17 18.53 10.52
N PHE A 293 -9.09 19.39 10.95
CA PHE A 293 -10.43 19.47 10.39
C PHE A 293 -10.40 20.08 8.98
N ASP A 294 -9.62 21.13 8.76
CA ASP A 294 -9.45 21.73 7.42
C ASP A 294 -8.89 20.72 6.41
N ALA A 295 -7.88 19.93 6.82
CA ALA A 295 -7.32 18.86 5.99
C ALA A 295 -8.34 17.76 5.69
N LEU A 296 -9.12 17.35 6.69
CA LEU A 296 -10.20 16.38 6.53
C LEU A 296 -11.28 16.88 5.58
N GLN A 297 -11.70 18.13 5.75
CA GLN A 297 -12.71 18.74 4.89
C GLN A 297 -12.20 18.90 3.46
N ALA A 298 -10.94 19.31 3.26
CA ALA A 298 -10.33 19.41 1.93
C ALA A 298 -10.28 18.06 1.20
N GLU A 299 -10.05 16.95 1.92
CA GLU A 299 -10.10 15.61 1.34
C GLU A 299 -11.53 15.21 0.92
N VAL A 300 -12.52 15.50 1.77
CA VAL A 300 -13.94 15.22 1.47
C VAL A 300 -14.48 16.12 0.36
N ASP A 301 -14.03 17.37 0.27
CA ASP A 301 -14.45 18.35 -0.76
C ASP A 301 -13.99 17.95 -2.17
N LYS A 302 -13.06 17.00 -2.32
CA LYS A 302 -12.76 16.39 -3.62
C LYS A 302 -13.97 15.66 -4.24
N LEU A 303 -14.97 15.29 -3.44
CA LEU A 303 -16.24 14.72 -3.94
C LEU A 303 -17.10 15.70 -4.74
N THR A 304 -16.98 16.98 -4.44
CA THR A 304 -17.87 18.03 -4.96
C THR A 304 -17.11 19.03 -5.84
N SER A 305 -15.78 19.11 -5.70
CA SER A 305 -14.95 20.04 -6.46
C SER A 305 -14.36 19.38 -7.71
N PRO A 306 -14.87 19.70 -8.92
CA PRO A 306 -14.21 19.32 -10.17
C PRO A 306 -12.80 19.92 -10.33
N ALA A 307 -12.40 20.90 -9.52
CA ALA A 307 -11.07 21.52 -9.57
C ALA A 307 -10.03 20.80 -8.70
N ALA A 308 -10.45 19.96 -7.76
CA ALA A 308 -9.53 19.23 -6.90
C ALA A 308 -8.93 18.02 -7.66
N ALA A 309 -7.61 17.94 -7.70
CA ALA A 309 -6.92 16.83 -8.36
C ALA A 309 -7.04 15.55 -7.49
N GLY A 310 -7.55 14.46 -8.08
CA GLY A 310 -7.57 13.13 -7.48
C GLY A 310 -8.95 12.62 -7.05
N THR A 311 -9.03 11.32 -6.80
CA THR A 311 -10.16 10.66 -6.11
C THR A 311 -10.00 10.84 -4.59
N VAL A 312 -11.10 10.80 -3.85
CA VAL A 312 -11.05 10.84 -2.37
C VAL A 312 -10.31 9.62 -1.83
N ASP A 313 -9.34 9.88 -0.97
CA ASP A 313 -8.71 8.85 -0.16
C ASP A 313 -9.56 8.59 1.11
N TRP A 314 -10.44 7.59 1.03
CA TRP A 314 -11.32 7.24 2.15
C TRP A 314 -10.58 6.65 3.35
N GLU A 315 -9.42 6.02 3.15
CA GLU A 315 -8.59 5.53 4.27
C GLU A 315 -8.00 6.70 5.05
N LEU A 316 -7.53 7.72 4.34
CA LEU A 316 -7.07 8.97 4.94
C LEU A 316 -8.20 9.69 5.69
N VAL A 317 -9.40 9.77 5.11
CA VAL A 317 -10.60 10.34 5.77
C VAL A 317 -10.92 9.60 7.07
N VAL A 318 -10.95 8.26 7.04
CA VAL A 318 -11.22 7.43 8.23
C VAL A 318 -10.18 7.68 9.32
N ARG A 319 -8.89 7.72 8.97
CA ARG A 319 -7.81 7.97 9.94
C ARG A 319 -7.92 9.35 10.59
N MET A 320 -8.03 10.41 9.79
CA MET A 320 -8.12 11.78 10.31
C MET A 320 -9.38 11.98 11.15
N ALA A 321 -10.53 11.47 10.69
CA ALA A 321 -11.79 11.59 11.42
C ALA A 321 -11.73 10.83 12.76
N ALA A 322 -11.17 9.62 12.78
CA ALA A 322 -10.99 8.86 14.01
C ALA A 322 -10.01 9.54 14.98
N ASP A 323 -8.92 10.12 14.48
CA ASP A 323 -7.96 10.87 15.30
C ASP A 323 -8.57 12.13 15.93
N ILE A 324 -9.36 12.89 15.17
CA ILE A 324 -10.07 14.06 15.68
C ILE A 324 -11.06 13.66 16.77
N LEU A 325 -11.87 12.62 16.54
CA LEU A 325 -12.85 12.13 17.51
C LEU A 325 -12.21 11.52 18.77
N ALA A 326 -11.02 10.94 18.64
CA ALA A 326 -10.28 10.38 19.77
C ALA A 326 -9.58 11.45 20.62
N THR A 327 -9.10 12.54 20.01
CA THR A 327 -8.13 13.45 20.67
C THR A 327 -8.53 14.91 20.75
N ARG A 328 -9.40 15.42 19.87
CA ARG A 328 -9.71 16.86 19.74
C ARG A 328 -11.15 17.22 20.06
N SER A 329 -12.10 16.61 19.35
CA SER A 329 -13.51 16.98 19.45
C SER A 329 -14.47 15.85 19.15
N LYS A 330 -15.53 15.75 19.95
CA LYS A 330 -16.71 14.95 19.62
C LYS A 330 -17.61 15.79 18.72
N ASP A 331 -17.38 15.70 17.41
CA ASP A 331 -18.12 16.41 16.38
C ASP A 331 -18.94 15.45 15.51
N LEU A 332 -20.22 15.76 15.34
CA LEU A 332 -21.18 14.95 14.61
C LEU A 332 -20.89 14.91 13.11
N LEU A 333 -20.40 16.00 12.51
CA LEU A 333 -20.00 16.01 11.10
C LEU A 333 -18.75 15.14 10.89
N VAL A 334 -17.78 15.21 11.79
CA VAL A 334 -16.60 14.31 11.73
C VAL A 334 -17.01 12.86 11.93
N ALA A 335 -17.96 12.58 12.83
CA ALA A 335 -18.55 11.26 12.98
C ALA A 335 -19.27 10.80 11.70
N SER A 336 -19.96 11.70 10.99
CA SER A 336 -20.53 11.43 9.68
C SER A 336 -19.47 11.05 8.65
N TYR A 337 -18.37 11.80 8.58
CA TYR A 337 -17.24 11.52 7.68
C TYR A 337 -16.61 10.15 7.98
N LEU A 338 -16.39 9.86 9.26
CA LEU A 338 -15.89 8.56 9.70
C LEU A 338 -16.84 7.43 9.29
N ALA A 339 -18.14 7.56 9.56
CA ALA A 339 -19.12 6.52 9.26
C ALA A 339 -19.19 6.22 7.75
N VAL A 340 -19.22 7.24 6.91
CA VAL A 340 -19.22 7.06 5.44
C VAL A 340 -17.89 6.47 4.96
N GLY A 341 -16.76 6.95 5.47
CA GLY A 341 -15.45 6.41 5.11
C GLY A 341 -15.29 4.95 5.49
N LEU A 342 -15.84 4.54 6.65
CA LEU A 342 -15.87 3.14 7.07
C LEU A 342 -16.73 2.29 6.15
N VAL A 343 -17.90 2.78 5.72
CA VAL A 343 -18.70 2.08 4.71
C VAL A 343 -17.90 1.92 3.42
N GLN A 344 -17.24 2.96 2.92
CA GLN A 344 -16.46 2.90 1.68
C GLN A 344 -15.27 1.93 1.74
N THR A 345 -14.58 1.86 2.89
CA THR A 345 -13.36 1.04 3.08
C THR A 345 -13.64 -0.39 3.53
N ARG A 346 -14.70 -0.62 4.33
CA ARG A 346 -15.01 -1.91 4.99
C ARG A 346 -16.39 -2.47 4.67
N GLY A 347 -17.22 -1.74 3.94
CA GLY A 347 -18.59 -2.12 3.61
C GLY A 347 -19.48 -2.34 4.82
N GLY A 348 -20.14 -3.50 4.90
CA GLY A 348 -21.08 -3.84 5.97
C GLY A 348 -20.49 -3.75 7.38
N ASP A 349 -19.26 -4.25 7.56
CA ASP A 349 -18.52 -4.13 8.82
C ASP A 349 -18.34 -2.66 9.21
N GLY A 350 -18.02 -1.82 8.21
CA GLY A 350 -17.85 -0.38 8.38
C GLY A 350 -19.14 0.35 8.71
N LEU A 351 -20.27 -0.09 8.16
CA LEU A 351 -21.59 0.45 8.50
C LEU A 351 -21.91 0.18 9.97
N ALA A 352 -21.76 -1.06 10.42
CA ALA A 352 -22.06 -1.46 11.80
C ALA A 352 -21.16 -0.72 12.81
N LEU A 353 -19.85 -0.61 12.51
CA LEU A 353 -18.90 0.18 13.28
C LEU A 353 -19.28 1.67 13.33
N GLY A 354 -19.52 2.26 12.16
CA GLY A 354 -19.85 3.68 12.02
C GLY A 354 -21.11 4.05 12.79
N LEU A 355 -22.16 3.24 12.67
CA LEU A 355 -23.42 3.41 13.41
C LEU A 355 -23.24 3.26 14.92
N THR A 356 -22.42 2.30 15.36
CA THR A 356 -22.11 2.12 16.79
C THR A 356 -21.47 3.37 17.37
N VAL A 357 -20.43 3.91 16.70
CA VAL A 357 -19.78 5.16 17.13
C VAL A 357 -20.77 6.32 17.12
N TRP A 358 -21.60 6.43 16.08
CA TRP A 358 -22.61 7.46 15.95
C TRP A 358 -23.62 7.43 17.10
N ARG A 359 -24.20 6.27 17.39
CA ARG A 359 -25.14 6.08 18.50
C ARG A 359 -24.49 6.45 19.82
N ASP A 360 -23.29 5.92 20.10
CA ASP A 360 -22.62 6.13 21.38
C ASP A 360 -22.28 7.63 21.58
N LEU A 361 -21.91 8.34 20.51
CA LEU A 361 -21.70 9.80 20.54
C LEU A 361 -22.98 10.57 20.87
N LEU A 362 -24.09 10.20 20.23
CA LEU A 362 -25.39 10.81 20.49
C LEU A 362 -25.83 10.57 21.93
N GLU A 363 -25.80 9.32 22.40
CA GLU A 363 -26.29 8.99 23.74
C GLU A 363 -25.47 9.64 24.87
N ARG A 364 -24.14 9.69 24.72
CA ARG A 364 -23.23 10.13 25.81
C ARG A 364 -22.89 11.61 25.76
N PHE A 365 -22.77 12.18 24.58
CA PHE A 365 -22.22 13.53 24.42
C PHE A 365 -23.21 14.56 23.90
N TRP A 366 -24.46 14.22 23.58
CA TRP A 366 -25.46 15.11 22.95
C TRP A 366 -25.46 16.56 23.45
N CYS A 367 -25.45 16.77 24.77
CA CYS A 367 -25.51 18.10 25.38
C CYS A 367 -24.26 18.95 25.10
N THR A 368 -23.11 18.31 24.88
CA THR A 368 -21.80 18.95 24.67
C THR A 368 -21.23 18.71 23.26
N LEU A 369 -21.94 17.95 22.42
CA LEU A 369 -21.54 17.55 21.08
C LEU A 369 -21.50 18.74 20.11
N TYR A 370 -20.47 18.77 19.25
CA TYR A 370 -20.37 19.74 18.16
C TYR A 370 -21.02 19.19 16.87
N PRO A 371 -21.55 20.03 15.97
CA PRO A 371 -21.83 21.45 16.17
C PRO A 371 -22.90 21.68 17.26
N THR A 372 -22.79 22.77 18.01
CA THR A 372 -23.76 23.11 19.08
C THR A 372 -25.11 23.60 18.56
N ARG A 373 -25.17 24.09 17.32
CA ARG A 373 -26.41 24.62 16.70
C ARG A 373 -27.22 23.50 16.06
N THR A 374 -28.54 23.48 16.29
CA THR A 374 -29.49 22.49 15.75
C THR A 374 -29.39 22.34 14.24
N ARG A 375 -29.36 23.46 13.48
CA ARG A 375 -29.19 23.43 12.02
C ARG A 375 -27.87 22.80 11.55
N GLY A 376 -26.81 22.94 12.33
CA GLY A 376 -25.53 22.29 12.04
C GLY A 376 -25.65 20.78 12.18
N ARG A 377 -26.30 20.31 13.26
CA ARG A 377 -26.56 18.89 13.50
C ARG A 377 -27.45 18.28 12.43
N GLN A 378 -28.53 18.97 12.03
CA GLN A 378 -29.41 18.54 10.93
C GLN A 378 -28.60 18.32 9.64
N ARG A 379 -27.76 19.28 9.25
CA ARG A 379 -26.90 19.16 8.06
C ARG A 379 -25.91 18.00 8.16
N SER A 380 -25.33 17.74 9.33
CA SER A 380 -24.45 16.58 9.54
C SER A 380 -25.18 15.26 9.34
N VAL A 381 -26.44 15.17 9.79
CA VAL A 381 -27.32 14.00 9.62
C VAL A 381 -27.71 13.82 8.15
N GLU A 382 -28.14 14.90 7.48
CA GLU A 382 -28.49 14.88 6.05
C GLU A 382 -27.30 14.45 5.18
N TRP A 383 -26.13 15.05 5.42
CA TRP A 383 -24.91 14.69 4.71
C TRP A 383 -24.56 13.22 4.91
N TRP A 384 -24.63 12.72 6.14
CA TRP A 384 -24.38 11.31 6.45
C TRP A 384 -25.36 10.38 5.73
N LEU A 385 -26.65 10.70 5.76
CA LEU A 385 -27.71 9.94 5.11
C LEU A 385 -27.49 9.81 3.61
N ASP A 386 -27.33 10.94 2.93
CA ASP A 386 -27.19 10.98 1.47
C ASP A 386 -25.93 10.22 1.04
N ARG A 387 -24.81 10.43 1.74
CA ARG A 387 -23.53 9.81 1.39
C ARG A 387 -23.46 8.33 1.73
N THR A 388 -24.06 7.90 2.83
CA THR A 388 -24.14 6.48 3.19
C THR A 388 -25.01 5.71 2.20
N ALA A 389 -26.16 6.27 1.79
CA ALA A 389 -27.00 5.65 0.78
C ALA A 389 -26.25 5.46 -0.56
N ILE A 390 -25.54 6.49 -1.01
CA ILE A 390 -24.70 6.41 -2.23
C ILE A 390 -23.60 5.34 -2.07
N ALA A 391 -22.89 5.33 -0.94
CA ALA A 391 -21.83 4.35 -0.68
C ALA A 391 -22.36 2.91 -0.70
N LEU A 392 -23.50 2.65 -0.07
CA LEU A 392 -24.13 1.32 -0.07
C LEU A 392 -24.58 0.89 -1.47
N HIS A 393 -25.16 1.80 -2.27
CA HIS A 393 -25.53 1.50 -3.65
C HIS A 393 -24.33 1.10 -4.52
N HIS A 394 -23.18 1.76 -4.34
CA HIS A 394 -21.97 1.46 -5.12
C HIS A 394 -21.33 0.11 -4.78
N GLN A 395 -21.59 -0.45 -3.59
CA GLN A 395 -20.99 -1.73 -3.17
C GLN A 395 -21.67 -2.97 -3.78
N GLY A 396 -22.76 -2.78 -4.51
CA GLY A 396 -23.59 -3.87 -5.03
C GLY A 396 -24.35 -4.57 -3.90
N ASN A 397 -25.46 -5.23 -4.22
CA ASN A 397 -26.37 -5.86 -3.25
C ASN A 397 -25.67 -7.01 -2.50
N ARG A 398 -24.91 -6.68 -1.44
CA ARG A 398 -24.22 -7.63 -0.57
C ARG A 398 -25.10 -7.88 0.64
N SER A 399 -25.48 -9.14 0.83
CA SER A 399 -26.19 -9.58 2.01
C SER A 399 -25.31 -9.41 3.26
N LEU A 400 -25.85 -8.81 4.32
CA LEU A 400 -25.15 -8.68 5.60
C LEU A 400 -25.26 -9.99 6.40
N PRO A 401 -24.21 -10.41 7.14
CA PRO A 401 -24.33 -11.49 8.11
C PRO A 401 -25.49 -11.24 9.08
N PRO A 402 -26.23 -12.27 9.53
CA PRO A 402 -27.43 -12.10 10.35
C PRO A 402 -27.19 -11.28 11.63
N GLU A 403 -26.07 -11.53 12.30
CA GLU A 403 -25.67 -10.78 13.50
C GLU A 403 -25.44 -9.29 13.20
N GLN A 404 -24.74 -8.98 12.11
CA GLN A 404 -24.50 -7.60 11.65
C GLN A 404 -25.80 -6.90 11.26
N HIS A 405 -26.65 -7.60 10.51
CA HIS A 405 -27.92 -7.07 10.06
C HIS A 405 -28.81 -6.67 11.24
N GLY A 406 -28.91 -7.55 12.25
CA GLY A 406 -29.63 -7.28 13.49
C GLY A 406 -29.08 -6.06 14.24
N ILE A 407 -27.75 -6.02 14.47
CA ILE A 407 -27.09 -4.91 15.16
C ILE A 407 -27.31 -3.58 14.42
N VAL A 408 -27.17 -3.58 13.09
CA VAL A 408 -27.34 -2.40 12.25
C VAL A 408 -28.76 -1.86 12.33
N LEU A 409 -29.78 -2.73 12.20
CA LEU A 409 -31.18 -2.31 12.25
C LEU A 409 -31.60 -1.82 13.65
N GLU A 410 -31.15 -2.50 14.70
CA GLU A 410 -31.40 -2.09 16.09
C GLU A 410 -30.76 -0.73 16.37
N THR A 411 -29.47 -0.57 16.01
CA THR A 411 -28.72 0.65 16.23
C THR A 411 -29.30 1.81 15.43
N LEU A 412 -29.67 1.58 14.16
CA LEU A 412 -30.32 2.60 13.34
C LEU A 412 -31.69 3.00 13.91
N GLY A 413 -32.48 2.05 14.41
CA GLY A 413 -33.75 2.34 15.06
C GLY A 413 -33.60 3.13 16.38
N ALA A 414 -32.55 2.85 17.14
CA ALA A 414 -32.20 3.63 18.33
C ALA A 414 -31.81 5.08 17.97
N ILE A 415 -31.00 5.26 16.93
CA ILE A 415 -30.62 6.58 16.42
C ILE A 415 -31.85 7.35 15.94
N ASP A 416 -32.74 6.72 15.16
CA ASP A 416 -33.97 7.35 14.65
C ASP A 416 -34.87 7.86 15.77
N ARG A 417 -35.10 7.02 16.79
CA ARG A 417 -35.83 7.43 18.00
C ARG A 417 -35.16 8.60 18.71
N PHE A 418 -33.85 8.52 18.91
CA PHE A 418 -33.09 9.55 19.61
C PHE A 418 -33.14 10.90 18.87
N LEU A 419 -32.94 10.90 17.55
CA LEU A 419 -33.00 12.10 16.74
C LEU A 419 -34.42 12.68 16.73
N GLY A 420 -35.46 11.84 16.58
CA GLY A 420 -36.86 12.30 16.62
C GLY A 420 -37.27 12.95 17.94
N GLU A 421 -36.71 12.52 19.07
CA GLU A 421 -36.98 13.10 20.39
C GLU A 421 -36.21 14.40 20.66
N ARG A 422 -35.04 14.60 20.01
CA ARG A 422 -34.07 15.66 20.37
C ARG A 422 -33.83 16.70 19.30
N LEU A 423 -34.18 16.44 18.04
CA LEU A 423 -34.09 17.35 16.91
C LEU A 423 -35.49 17.69 16.40
N GLU A 424 -35.81 18.99 16.39
CA GLU A 424 -36.93 19.51 15.62
C GLU A 424 -36.67 19.26 14.13
N ASP A 425 -37.70 18.83 13.38
CA ASP A 425 -37.60 18.50 11.94
C ASP A 425 -36.43 17.55 11.59
N ALA A 426 -36.26 16.46 12.37
CA ALA A 426 -35.21 15.47 12.14
C ALA A 426 -35.32 14.82 10.73
N PRO A 427 -34.20 14.69 9.99
CA PRO A 427 -34.18 13.99 8.70
C PRO A 427 -34.66 12.54 8.83
N SER A 428 -35.54 12.10 7.93
CA SER A 428 -36.11 10.76 7.96
C SER A 428 -35.09 9.68 7.56
N LEU A 429 -34.91 8.69 8.44
CA LEU A 429 -34.04 7.52 8.22
C LEU A 429 -34.73 6.38 7.44
N THR A 430 -35.99 6.56 7.03
CA THR A 430 -36.82 5.49 6.45
C THR A 430 -36.22 4.91 5.17
N LYS A 431 -35.64 5.75 4.30
CA LYS A 431 -35.01 5.29 3.05
C LYS A 431 -33.81 4.38 3.32
N LEU A 432 -32.96 4.76 4.27
CA LEU A 432 -31.79 3.96 4.64
C LEU A 432 -32.23 2.63 5.30
N ARG A 433 -33.27 2.66 6.13
CA ARG A 433 -33.86 1.46 6.72
C ARG A 433 -34.41 0.50 5.67
N GLN A 434 -35.06 1.00 4.62
CA GLN A 434 -35.54 0.18 3.49
C GLN A 434 -34.37 -0.46 2.74
N LEU A 435 -33.35 0.32 2.39
CA LEU A 435 -32.14 -0.20 1.73
C LEU A 435 -31.48 -1.33 2.54
N LEU A 436 -31.43 -1.19 3.86
CA LEU A 436 -30.85 -2.20 4.74
C LEU A 436 -31.75 -3.42 4.94
N ALA A 437 -33.07 -3.25 4.88
CA ALA A 437 -34.01 -4.36 4.88
C ALA A 437 -33.86 -5.22 3.61
N ASP A 438 -33.61 -4.59 2.45
CA ASP A 438 -33.37 -5.28 1.18
C ASP A 438 -32.03 -6.05 1.17
N MET A 439 -31.08 -5.67 2.05
CA MET A 439 -29.78 -6.34 2.24
C MET A 439 -29.82 -7.47 3.29
N ALA A 440 -31.01 -7.99 3.62
CA ALA A 440 -31.18 -9.07 4.58
C ALA A 440 -30.40 -10.36 4.21
N PRO A 441 -30.03 -11.20 5.19
CA PRO A 441 -29.45 -12.52 4.95
C PRO A 441 -30.33 -13.35 4.00
N GLU A 442 -29.78 -13.83 2.87
CA GLU A 442 -30.48 -14.79 2.01
C GLU A 442 -30.65 -16.11 2.78
N GLY A 443 -31.83 -16.29 3.39
CA GLY A 443 -32.16 -17.49 4.17
C GLY A 443 -33.05 -17.29 5.42
N GLY A 444 -33.47 -16.06 5.74
CA GLY A 444 -34.36 -15.80 6.88
C GLY A 444 -35.79 -15.44 6.46
N GLU A 445 -36.63 -16.44 6.15
CA GLU A 445 -38.07 -16.22 6.16
C GLU A 445 -38.55 -15.96 7.60
N GLY A 446 -39.05 -14.75 7.80
CA GLY A 446 -39.98 -14.26 8.82
C GLY A 446 -40.11 -15.01 10.16
N THR A 447 -39.79 -14.30 11.24
CA THR A 447 -40.69 -14.24 12.40
C THR A 447 -40.63 -12.86 13.04
N ALA A 448 -41.78 -12.18 13.06
CA ALA A 448 -42.02 -11.00 13.88
C ALA A 448 -41.98 -11.39 15.38
N PRO A 449 -41.68 -10.44 16.28
CA PRO A 449 -41.40 -10.74 17.68
C PRO A 449 -42.70 -11.00 18.45
N GLU A 450 -42.85 -12.20 19.00
CA GLU A 450 -43.86 -12.49 20.02
C GLU A 450 -43.20 -12.72 21.38
N ALA A 451 -43.92 -12.28 22.39
CA ALA A 451 -43.43 -11.87 23.70
C ALA A 451 -42.93 -13.01 24.59
N VAL A 452 -42.06 -12.60 25.51
CA VAL A 452 -41.51 -13.34 26.65
C VAL A 452 -42.61 -13.99 27.49
N VAL A 453 -42.57 -15.31 27.69
CA VAL A 453 -43.08 -15.98 28.89
C VAL A 453 -42.12 -17.12 29.29
N ALA A 454 -41.82 -17.18 30.58
CA ALA A 454 -40.86 -18.05 31.23
C ALA A 454 -41.28 -19.55 31.32
N THR A 455 -40.26 -20.42 31.21
CA THR A 455 -39.86 -21.68 31.93
C THR A 455 -40.95 -22.39 32.80
N PRO A 456 -41.04 -23.75 32.88
CA PRO A 456 -39.90 -24.61 33.22
C PRO A 456 -39.79 -26.07 32.71
N ALA A 457 -38.52 -26.51 32.71
CA ALA A 457 -37.94 -27.84 33.00
C ALA A 457 -38.69 -29.14 32.65
N GLN A 458 -38.01 -30.05 31.91
CA GLN A 458 -37.68 -31.41 32.38
C GLN A 458 -36.64 -32.12 31.48
N ALA A 459 -35.98 -33.10 32.10
CA ALA A 459 -34.76 -33.79 31.67
C ALA A 459 -35.02 -34.96 30.71
N GLU A 460 -34.00 -35.35 29.92
CA GLU A 460 -33.46 -36.73 29.86
C GLU A 460 -32.29 -36.84 28.84
N ALA A 461 -31.17 -37.39 29.33
CA ALA A 461 -30.19 -38.18 28.55
C ALA A 461 -30.52 -39.67 28.82
N PRO A 462 -29.94 -40.72 28.17
CA PRO A 462 -28.64 -40.76 27.48
C PRO A 462 -28.47 -41.75 26.27
N ALA A 463 -27.22 -41.81 25.77
CA ALA A 463 -26.45 -42.99 25.33
C ALA A 463 -26.44 -43.52 23.86
N ALA A 464 -25.25 -43.36 23.24
CA ALA A 464 -24.32 -44.38 22.69
C ALA A 464 -24.55 -45.15 21.35
N GLY A 465 -23.44 -45.26 20.59
CA GLY A 465 -23.12 -46.22 19.50
C GLY A 465 -22.26 -45.57 18.41
N LEU A 466 -20.93 -45.74 18.22
CA LEU A 466 -19.97 -46.88 18.07
C LEU A 466 -20.09 -47.69 16.75
N PHE A 467 -19.13 -47.46 15.83
CA PHE A 467 -18.67 -48.20 14.60
C PHE A 467 -19.50 -48.11 13.28
N ALA A 468 -19.06 -47.40 12.20
CA ALA A 468 -18.07 -47.70 11.11
C ALA A 468 -18.69 -48.48 9.89
N PRO A 469 -18.16 -48.55 8.63
CA PRO A 469 -16.90 -48.06 8.02
C PRO A 469 -17.06 -47.51 6.54
N PRO A 470 -16.16 -47.68 5.51
CA PRO A 470 -15.54 -46.55 4.77
C PRO A 470 -15.71 -46.56 3.22
N ARG A 471 -15.19 -45.55 2.50
CA ARG A 471 -14.75 -45.71 1.08
C ARG A 471 -13.72 -44.68 0.60
N GLN A 472 -12.64 -45.24 0.04
CA GLN A 472 -11.55 -44.71 -0.81
C GLN A 472 -12.08 -43.97 -2.07
N THR A 473 -11.37 -43.17 -2.88
CA THR A 473 -9.96 -43.00 -3.29
C THR A 473 -9.89 -41.81 -4.25
N ALA A 474 -8.76 -41.09 -4.34
CA ALA A 474 -8.01 -40.86 -5.60
C ALA A 474 -6.87 -39.82 -5.42
N ALA A 475 -5.64 -40.23 -5.78
CA ALA A 475 -4.49 -39.38 -6.12
C ALA A 475 -4.57 -38.99 -7.62
N PRO A 476 -3.77 -38.03 -8.15
CA PRO A 476 -2.34 -38.22 -8.51
C PRO A 476 -1.51 -36.91 -8.32
N ALA A 477 -0.22 -36.70 -8.62
CA ALA A 477 1.00 -37.44 -8.97
C ALA A 477 2.18 -36.45 -8.72
N VAL A 478 3.40 -36.97 -8.58
CA VAL A 478 4.65 -36.21 -8.40
C VAL A 478 5.45 -36.21 -9.71
N GLU A 479 6.02 -35.07 -10.12
CA GLU A 479 7.15 -34.93 -11.06
C GLU A 479 8.31 -34.12 -10.43
N PRO A 480 9.60 -34.38 -10.78
CA PRO A 480 10.81 -33.75 -10.21
C PRO A 480 11.30 -32.51 -11.04
N PRO A 481 12.37 -31.79 -10.62
CA PRO A 481 12.33 -30.32 -10.54
C PRO A 481 12.93 -29.57 -11.74
N CYS A 482 12.29 -28.45 -12.10
CA CYS A 482 12.91 -27.33 -12.80
C CYS A 482 12.84 -26.10 -11.90
N GLN A 483 13.98 -25.43 -11.68
CA GLN A 483 14.08 -24.23 -10.85
C GLN A 483 13.25 -23.08 -11.47
N ALA A 484 12.07 -22.85 -10.94
CA ALA A 484 11.28 -21.66 -11.20
C ALA A 484 11.46 -20.68 -10.04
N ILE A 485 11.92 -19.47 -10.38
CA ILE A 485 11.90 -18.30 -9.50
C ILE A 485 10.44 -18.08 -9.07
N ALA A 486 10.20 -18.02 -7.77
CA ALA A 486 8.86 -17.93 -7.20
C ALA A 486 8.17 -16.62 -7.58
N THR A 487 7.26 -16.68 -8.55
CA THR A 487 6.26 -15.64 -8.82
C THR A 487 5.02 -15.90 -7.98
N GLY A 488 5.00 -15.32 -6.77
CA GLY A 488 3.79 -15.13 -5.98
C GLY A 488 3.11 -13.81 -6.33
N SER A 489 1.82 -13.86 -6.65
CA SER A 489 0.90 -12.71 -6.89
C SER A 489 1.36 -11.64 -7.90
N SER A 490 1.65 -12.05 -9.14
CA SER A 490 2.27 -11.18 -10.14
C SER A 490 1.33 -10.21 -10.88
N LEU A 491 0.04 -10.09 -10.52
CA LEU A 491 -0.89 -9.17 -11.20
C LEU A 491 -1.22 -7.88 -10.41
N GLN A 492 -0.97 -7.81 -9.10
CA GLN A 492 -1.22 -6.58 -8.30
C GLN A 492 -0.01 -5.62 -8.29
N MET A 493 1.21 -6.14 -8.41
CA MET A 493 2.46 -5.35 -8.43
C MET A 493 2.55 -4.34 -9.60
N PRO A 494 2.11 -4.67 -10.84
CA PRO A 494 2.15 -3.72 -11.95
C PRO A 494 1.14 -2.58 -11.77
N GLU A 495 0.01 -2.83 -11.10
CA GLU A 495 -1.04 -1.84 -10.92
C GLU A 495 -0.65 -0.73 -9.96
N GLU A 496 -0.10 -1.15 -8.82
CA GLU A 496 0.43 -0.27 -7.80
C GLU A 496 1.66 0.48 -8.31
N ALA A 497 2.53 -0.18 -9.09
CA ALA A 497 3.67 0.47 -9.71
C ALA A 497 3.25 1.57 -10.70
N LEU A 498 2.25 1.32 -11.56
CA LEU A 498 1.75 2.34 -12.49
C LEU A 498 1.04 3.50 -11.78
N ARG A 499 0.35 3.23 -10.66
CA ARG A 499 -0.23 4.27 -9.80
C ARG A 499 0.85 5.18 -9.21
N GLN A 500 1.89 4.59 -8.62
CA GLN A 500 3.04 5.32 -8.07
C GLN A 500 3.78 6.13 -9.15
N VAL A 501 3.92 5.59 -10.36
CA VAL A 501 4.48 6.32 -11.51
C VAL A 501 3.62 7.52 -11.89
N GLY A 502 2.28 7.40 -11.84
CA GLY A 502 1.36 8.50 -12.09
C GLY A 502 1.46 9.61 -11.04
N GLU A 503 1.59 9.25 -9.76
CA GLU A 503 1.79 10.22 -8.66
C GLU A 503 3.12 10.94 -8.75
N ALA A 504 4.20 10.20 -9.03
CA ALA A 504 5.53 10.77 -9.26
C ALA A 504 5.52 11.70 -10.48
N ALA A 505 4.82 11.33 -11.57
CA ALA A 505 4.65 12.18 -12.74
C ALA A 505 3.92 13.49 -12.39
N GLY A 506 2.85 13.42 -11.59
CA GLY A 506 2.13 14.61 -11.10
C GLY A 506 3.02 15.54 -10.28
N ALA A 507 3.81 15.00 -9.36
CA ALA A 507 4.77 15.77 -8.57
C ALA A 507 5.86 16.41 -9.44
N LEU A 508 6.37 15.68 -10.44
CA LEU A 508 7.38 16.22 -11.38
C LEU A 508 6.81 17.33 -12.27
N ILE A 509 5.54 17.25 -12.69
CA ILE A 509 4.86 18.32 -13.43
C ILE A 509 4.73 19.59 -12.56
N GLN A 510 4.48 19.45 -11.26
CA GLN A 510 4.43 20.61 -10.34
C GLN A 510 5.80 21.26 -10.14
N GLN A 511 6.89 20.48 -10.16
CA GLN A 511 8.25 20.98 -9.99
C GLN A 511 8.81 21.64 -11.26
N ASP A 512 8.66 20.98 -12.42
CA ASP A 512 9.06 21.53 -13.71
C ASP A 512 8.06 21.14 -14.81
N PRO A 513 7.08 22.00 -15.13
CA PRO A 513 6.10 21.72 -16.17
C PRO A 513 6.70 21.72 -17.59
N ALA A 514 7.97 22.10 -17.76
CA ALA A 514 8.66 21.99 -19.06
C ALA A 514 9.33 20.63 -19.29
N ALA A 515 9.46 19.80 -18.25
CA ALA A 515 10.15 18.53 -18.32
C ALA A 515 9.36 17.50 -19.13
N PRO A 516 9.90 16.96 -20.25
CA PRO A 516 9.17 16.02 -21.11
C PRO A 516 8.91 14.66 -20.45
N VAL A 517 9.78 14.23 -19.52
CA VAL A 517 9.68 12.93 -18.85
C VAL A 517 8.40 12.80 -18.04
N SER A 518 7.96 13.87 -17.39
CA SER A 518 6.78 13.87 -16.52
C SER A 518 5.51 13.55 -17.31
N TYR A 519 5.37 14.12 -18.52
CA TYR A 519 4.25 13.81 -19.41
C TYR A 519 4.28 12.38 -19.93
N ARG A 520 5.47 11.81 -20.21
CA ARG A 520 5.60 10.41 -20.64
C ARG A 520 5.19 9.44 -19.54
N LEU A 521 5.64 9.69 -18.32
CA LEU A 521 5.28 8.86 -17.15
C LEU A 521 3.78 8.92 -16.86
N SER A 522 3.18 10.12 -16.97
CA SER A 522 1.72 10.31 -16.82
C SER A 522 0.92 9.48 -17.86
N ARG A 523 1.34 9.47 -19.13
CA ARG A 523 0.68 8.67 -20.18
C ARG A 523 0.96 7.17 -20.04
N LEU A 524 2.15 6.78 -19.62
CA LEU A 524 2.48 5.38 -19.32
C LEU A 524 1.59 4.85 -18.19
N ALA A 525 1.40 5.62 -17.13
CA ALA A 525 0.49 5.28 -16.03
C ALA A 525 -0.96 5.16 -16.51
N ALA A 526 -1.43 6.08 -17.36
CA ALA A 526 -2.81 6.09 -17.87
C ALA A 526 -3.11 4.98 -18.89
N TRP A 527 -2.18 4.67 -19.80
CA TRP A 527 -2.42 3.80 -20.96
C TRP A 527 -1.68 2.46 -20.92
N GLY A 528 -0.76 2.27 -19.97
CA GLY A 528 0.10 1.08 -19.88
C GLY A 528 -0.68 -0.24 -19.78
N LYS A 529 -1.87 -0.22 -19.16
CA LYS A 529 -2.72 -1.42 -19.01
C LYS A 529 -3.75 -1.61 -20.13
N VAL A 530 -3.97 -0.59 -20.95
CA VAL A 530 -5.05 -0.60 -21.94
C VAL A 530 -4.58 -1.36 -23.17
N THR A 531 -4.83 -2.66 -23.25
CA THR A 531 -4.41 -3.51 -24.39
C THR A 531 -5.49 -3.69 -25.45
N GLU A 532 -6.75 -3.48 -25.09
CA GLU A 532 -7.92 -3.72 -25.94
C GLU A 532 -8.85 -2.49 -25.97
N LEU A 533 -9.71 -2.43 -26.98
CA LEU A 533 -10.73 -1.38 -27.09
C LEU A 533 -11.85 -1.63 -26.07
N PRO A 534 -12.43 -0.58 -25.48
CA PRO A 534 -13.58 -0.75 -24.60
C PRO A 534 -14.79 -1.33 -25.36
N PRO A 535 -15.59 -2.21 -24.72
CA PRO A 535 -16.74 -2.83 -25.37
C PRO A 535 -17.74 -1.74 -25.79
N SER A 536 -18.17 -1.80 -27.05
CA SER A 536 -19.06 -0.80 -27.64
C SER A 536 -20.20 -1.46 -28.42
N ILE A 537 -21.34 -0.77 -28.47
CA ILE A 537 -22.50 -1.10 -29.29
C ILE A 537 -22.74 0.09 -30.21
N ASN A 538 -22.65 -0.10 -31.52
CA ASN A 538 -22.78 0.96 -32.52
C ASN A 538 -21.84 2.18 -32.26
N GLY A 539 -20.59 1.93 -31.85
CA GLY A 539 -19.60 2.97 -31.56
C GLY A 539 -19.77 3.69 -30.22
N ARG A 540 -20.78 3.35 -29.41
CA ARG A 540 -20.98 3.89 -28.06
C ARG A 540 -20.53 2.89 -27.00
N THR A 541 -19.74 3.37 -26.05
CA THR A 541 -19.23 2.58 -24.92
C THR A 541 -20.14 2.73 -23.70
N ARG A 542 -19.97 1.85 -22.69
CA ARG A 542 -20.64 2.00 -21.37
C ARG A 542 -19.89 2.94 -20.42
N ILE A 543 -18.87 3.65 -20.91
CA ILE A 543 -18.01 4.51 -20.09
C ILE A 543 -18.78 5.82 -19.82
N PRO A 544 -18.85 6.27 -18.56
CA PRO A 544 -19.54 7.50 -18.21
C PRO A 544 -18.85 8.71 -18.86
N PRO A 545 -19.60 9.68 -19.39
CA PRO A 545 -19.02 10.88 -19.98
C PRO A 545 -18.46 11.82 -18.91
N PRO A 546 -17.54 12.72 -19.28
CA PRO A 546 -17.16 13.85 -18.45
C PRO A 546 -18.35 14.75 -18.11
N GLU A 547 -18.35 15.32 -16.92
CA GLU A 547 -19.40 16.26 -16.49
C GLU A 547 -19.47 17.49 -17.41
N ARG A 548 -20.69 17.97 -17.69
CA ARG A 548 -20.92 19.14 -18.56
C ARG A 548 -20.18 20.41 -18.11
N GLN A 549 -20.00 20.57 -16.79
CA GLN A 549 -19.27 21.71 -16.23
C GLN A 549 -17.78 21.64 -16.55
N VAL A 550 -17.20 20.44 -16.58
CA VAL A 550 -15.78 20.21 -16.95
C VAL A 550 -15.56 20.50 -18.43
N LEU A 551 -16.50 20.07 -19.27
CA LEU A 551 -16.49 20.39 -20.71
C LEU A 551 -16.54 21.90 -20.94
N ALA A 552 -17.44 22.61 -20.26
CA ALA A 552 -17.57 24.06 -20.35
C ALA A 552 -16.29 24.79 -19.90
N LEU A 553 -15.72 24.40 -18.75
CA LEU A 553 -14.49 24.96 -18.21
C LEU A 553 -13.30 24.77 -19.18
N LEU A 554 -13.11 23.56 -19.70
CA LEU A 554 -12.02 23.27 -20.63
C LEU A 554 -12.19 24.02 -21.95
N GLN A 555 -13.43 24.19 -22.44
CA GLN A 555 -13.72 24.99 -23.63
C GLN A 555 -13.44 26.49 -23.41
N GLU A 556 -13.81 27.03 -22.25
CA GLU A 556 -13.51 28.42 -21.86
C GLU A 556 -12.00 28.66 -21.77
N LEU A 557 -11.27 27.79 -21.05
CA LEU A 557 -9.82 27.87 -20.97
C LEU A 557 -9.13 27.67 -22.33
N ALA A 558 -9.67 26.78 -23.17
CA ALA A 558 -9.14 26.54 -24.52
C ALA A 558 -9.40 27.71 -25.49
N SER A 559 -10.41 28.56 -25.26
CA SER A 559 -10.73 29.70 -26.12
C SER A 559 -9.98 30.96 -25.70
N HIS A 560 -10.03 31.34 -24.42
CA HIS A 560 -9.51 32.62 -23.92
C HIS A 560 -8.64 32.55 -22.65
N GLY A 561 -8.46 31.36 -22.08
CA GLY A 561 -7.81 31.19 -20.78
C GLY A 561 -6.27 31.09 -20.81
N ASP A 562 -5.71 31.21 -19.61
CA ASP A 562 -4.31 30.99 -19.28
C ASP A 562 -3.85 29.59 -19.72
N GLY A 563 -2.74 29.54 -20.46
CA GLY A 563 -2.12 28.30 -20.92
C GLY A 563 -1.70 27.39 -19.77
N GLU A 564 -1.30 27.95 -18.63
CA GLU A 564 -0.91 27.17 -17.46
C GLU A 564 -2.14 26.59 -16.75
N ALA A 565 -3.22 27.36 -16.63
CA ALA A 565 -4.49 26.88 -16.09
C ALA A 565 -5.10 25.77 -16.97
N LEU A 566 -5.07 25.93 -18.31
CA LEU A 566 -5.51 24.90 -19.25
C LEU A 566 -4.68 23.62 -19.13
N LEU A 567 -3.35 23.76 -18.99
CA LEU A 567 -2.43 22.64 -18.80
C LEU A 567 -2.77 21.85 -17.52
N LYS A 568 -2.90 22.56 -16.38
CA LYS A 568 -3.23 21.93 -15.09
C LYS A 568 -4.60 21.24 -15.13
N ALA A 569 -5.60 21.92 -15.69
CA ALA A 569 -6.96 21.38 -15.79
C ALA A 569 -7.04 20.13 -16.69
N ALA A 570 -6.35 20.12 -17.84
CA ALA A 570 -6.34 18.98 -18.74
C ALA A 570 -5.58 17.77 -18.15
N GLU A 571 -4.40 18.01 -17.55
CA GLU A 571 -3.57 16.95 -16.98
C GLU A 571 -4.19 16.29 -15.74
N ALA A 572 -4.84 17.06 -14.86
CA ALA A 572 -5.49 16.51 -13.67
C ALA A 572 -6.64 15.54 -13.99
N ARG A 573 -7.21 15.62 -15.21
CA ARG A 573 -8.34 14.80 -15.65
C ARG A 573 -7.94 13.59 -16.48
N LEU A 574 -6.69 13.51 -16.94
CA LEU A 574 -6.21 12.37 -17.73
C LEU A 574 -6.35 11.02 -17.01
N PRO A 575 -6.03 10.87 -15.71
CA PRO A 575 -6.19 9.59 -15.00
C PRO A 575 -7.66 9.16 -14.86
N GLN A 576 -8.58 10.13 -14.82
CA GLN A 576 -10.03 9.89 -14.67
C GLN A 576 -10.68 9.50 -16.01
N PHE A 577 -10.20 10.08 -17.10
CA PHE A 577 -10.77 9.89 -18.44
C PHE A 577 -9.70 9.47 -19.44
N ILE A 578 -9.10 8.30 -19.22
CA ILE A 578 -7.96 7.79 -20.01
C ILE A 578 -8.25 7.66 -21.52
N PHE A 579 -9.52 7.51 -21.91
CA PHE A 579 -9.94 7.39 -23.30
C PHE A 579 -10.32 8.74 -23.95
N TRP A 580 -10.31 9.84 -23.18
CA TRP A 580 -10.67 11.16 -23.70
C TRP A 580 -9.48 11.84 -24.37
N LEU A 581 -9.34 11.61 -25.68
CA LEU A 581 -8.19 12.05 -26.47
C LEU A 581 -8.12 13.58 -26.62
N ASP A 582 -9.25 14.28 -26.45
CA ASP A 582 -9.25 15.75 -26.45
C ASP A 582 -8.37 16.33 -25.35
N LEU A 583 -8.25 15.67 -24.18
CA LEU A 583 -7.38 16.12 -23.09
C LEU A 583 -5.93 16.24 -23.56
N SER A 584 -5.43 15.24 -24.29
CA SER A 584 -4.05 15.25 -24.80
C SER A 584 -3.83 16.33 -25.88
N ARG A 585 -4.85 16.62 -26.72
CA ARG A 585 -4.79 17.77 -27.64
C ARG A 585 -4.76 19.09 -26.88
N LEU A 586 -5.61 19.23 -25.86
CA LEU A 586 -5.68 20.45 -25.05
C LEU A 586 -4.38 20.70 -24.28
N THR A 587 -3.75 19.65 -23.72
CA THR A 587 -2.40 19.72 -23.16
C THR A 587 -1.38 20.20 -24.21
N ALA A 588 -1.37 19.61 -25.41
CA ALA A 588 -0.42 20.01 -26.45
C ALA A 588 -0.65 21.47 -26.92
N LYS A 589 -1.91 21.92 -26.96
CA LYS A 589 -2.29 23.30 -27.25
C LYS A 589 -1.85 24.26 -26.13
N ALA A 590 -2.02 23.87 -24.87
CA ALA A 590 -1.58 24.61 -23.70
C ALA A 590 -0.05 24.79 -23.69
N LEU A 591 0.70 23.70 -23.88
CA LEU A 591 2.17 23.73 -23.96
C LEU A 591 2.66 24.57 -25.14
N SER A 592 1.92 24.60 -26.27
CA SER A 592 2.26 25.49 -27.39
C SER A 592 2.08 26.96 -27.06
N ARG A 593 1.09 27.32 -26.22
CA ARG A 593 0.86 28.71 -25.78
C ARG A 593 1.91 29.20 -24.80
N LEU A 594 2.47 28.30 -24.00
CA LEU A 594 3.49 28.61 -22.99
C LEU A 594 4.90 28.86 -23.59
N GLY A 595 5.08 28.63 -24.89
CA GLY A 595 6.29 29.00 -25.64
C GLY A 595 7.33 27.89 -25.79
N ASP A 596 8.47 28.24 -26.40
CA ASP A 596 9.46 27.27 -26.90
C ASP A 596 10.10 26.39 -25.81
N ARG A 597 10.16 26.89 -24.57
CA ARG A 597 10.65 26.10 -23.42
C ARG A 597 9.85 24.80 -23.23
N PHE A 598 8.57 24.78 -23.60
CA PHE A 598 7.68 23.64 -23.44
C PHE A 598 7.57 22.77 -24.71
N ALA A 599 8.37 23.08 -25.75
CA ALA A 599 8.32 22.36 -27.02
C ALA A 599 8.65 20.86 -26.87
N ALA A 600 9.65 20.53 -26.05
CA ALA A 600 10.02 19.13 -25.77
C ALA A 600 8.92 18.36 -25.03
N ALA A 601 8.26 19.00 -24.06
CA ALA A 601 7.11 18.44 -23.36
C ALA A 601 5.92 18.23 -24.30
N ARG A 602 5.65 19.18 -25.20
CA ARG A 602 4.62 19.06 -26.23
C ARG A 602 4.90 17.87 -27.15
N GLU A 603 6.14 17.72 -27.61
CA GLU A 603 6.53 16.59 -28.46
C GLU A 603 6.36 15.26 -27.74
N ALA A 604 6.69 15.18 -26.45
CA ALA A 604 6.46 13.98 -25.65
C ALA A 604 4.97 13.63 -25.59
N VAL A 605 4.07 14.59 -25.29
CA VAL A 605 2.62 14.35 -25.28
C VAL A 605 2.14 13.88 -26.65
N CYS A 606 2.58 14.53 -27.73
CA CYS A 606 2.23 14.15 -29.10
C CYS A 606 2.70 12.72 -29.44
N ALA A 607 3.93 12.36 -29.10
CA ALA A 607 4.52 11.06 -29.41
C ALA A 607 3.82 9.92 -28.66
N GLU A 608 3.58 10.07 -27.35
CA GLU A 608 2.89 9.05 -26.56
C GLU A 608 1.43 8.88 -27.03
N THR A 609 0.74 9.99 -27.35
CA THR A 609 -0.63 9.94 -27.86
C THR A 609 -0.69 9.22 -29.21
N ALA A 610 0.27 9.50 -30.10
CA ALA A 610 0.38 8.83 -31.39
C ALA A 610 0.68 7.32 -31.23
N ALA A 611 1.54 6.95 -30.30
CA ALA A 611 1.84 5.55 -29.99
C ALA A 611 0.60 4.81 -29.45
N PHE A 612 -0.17 5.45 -28.57
CA PHE A 612 -1.40 4.87 -28.03
C PHE A 612 -2.48 4.67 -29.09
N VAL A 613 -2.74 5.67 -29.92
CA VAL A 613 -3.71 5.57 -31.02
C VAL A 613 -3.21 4.61 -32.11
N GLY A 614 -1.90 4.54 -32.37
CA GLY A 614 -1.30 3.57 -33.28
C GLY A 614 -1.50 2.11 -32.82
N ARG A 615 -1.51 1.88 -31.50
CA ARG A 615 -1.80 0.57 -30.90
C ARG A 615 -3.28 0.21 -30.97
N LEU A 616 -4.17 1.21 -30.88
CA LEU A 616 -5.63 1.04 -30.90
C LEU A 616 -6.27 2.00 -31.92
N PRO A 617 -6.19 1.69 -33.24
CA PRO A 617 -6.53 2.65 -34.30
C PRO A 617 -8.03 3.00 -34.38
N ALA A 618 -8.93 2.15 -33.88
CA ALA A 618 -10.37 2.42 -33.87
C ALA A 618 -10.82 3.24 -32.64
N LEU A 619 -9.92 3.58 -31.73
CA LEU A 619 -10.25 4.34 -30.50
C LEU A 619 -10.82 5.74 -30.77
N PRO A 620 -10.32 6.54 -31.74
CA PRO A 620 -10.86 7.88 -32.02
C PRO A 620 -12.31 7.89 -32.53
N ASP A 621 -12.80 6.75 -33.02
CA ASP A 621 -14.15 6.59 -33.56
C ASP A 621 -15.22 6.23 -32.51
N LEU A 622 -14.79 5.93 -31.28
CA LEU A 622 -15.68 5.59 -30.17
C LEU A 622 -16.21 6.82 -29.43
N ALA A 623 -17.31 6.63 -28.70
CA ALA A 623 -17.97 7.62 -27.89
C ALA A 623 -18.30 7.10 -26.48
N PHE A 624 -18.48 8.02 -25.53
CA PHE A 624 -19.02 7.77 -24.20
C PHE A 624 -20.49 7.32 -24.26
N ALA A 625 -21.04 6.92 -23.11
CA ALA A 625 -22.41 6.43 -22.99
C ALA A 625 -23.49 7.44 -23.46
N ASP A 626 -23.23 8.74 -23.31
CA ASP A 626 -24.13 9.83 -23.75
C ASP A 626 -23.98 10.20 -25.24
N GLY A 627 -23.00 9.59 -25.94
CA GLY A 627 -22.67 9.91 -27.33
C GLY A 627 -21.61 11.00 -27.51
N THR A 628 -21.05 11.57 -26.43
CA THR A 628 -19.89 12.46 -26.52
C THR A 628 -18.70 11.69 -27.12
N PRO A 629 -18.05 12.18 -28.20
CA PRO A 629 -16.97 11.45 -28.84
C PRO A 629 -15.69 11.44 -27.99
N PHE A 630 -14.90 10.37 -28.05
CA PHE A 630 -13.57 10.33 -27.42
C PHE A 630 -12.59 11.30 -28.06
N ALA A 631 -12.77 11.57 -29.36
CA ALA A 631 -12.04 12.57 -30.11
C ALA A 631 -13.01 13.43 -30.93
N THR A 632 -13.06 14.72 -30.59
CA THR A 632 -13.72 15.75 -31.43
C THR A 632 -13.13 15.80 -32.84
N PRO A 633 -13.85 16.33 -33.84
CA PRO A 633 -13.33 16.45 -35.22
C PRO A 633 -11.96 17.14 -35.28
N GLU A 634 -11.74 18.17 -34.45
CA GLU A 634 -10.46 18.88 -34.34
C GLU A 634 -9.36 17.98 -33.77
N THR A 635 -9.70 17.11 -32.82
CA THR A 635 -8.78 16.10 -32.27
C THR A 635 -8.46 15.03 -33.29
N ARG A 636 -9.43 14.56 -34.07
CA ARG A 636 -9.19 13.60 -35.15
C ARG A 636 -8.24 14.16 -36.22
N GLN A 637 -8.43 15.42 -36.59
CA GLN A 637 -7.54 16.11 -37.52
C GLN A 637 -6.12 16.23 -36.94
N TRP A 638 -5.99 16.62 -35.67
CA TRP A 638 -4.70 16.68 -34.97
C TRP A 638 -4.00 15.32 -34.92
N LEU A 639 -4.71 14.25 -34.58
CA LEU A 639 -4.18 12.88 -34.55
C LEU A 639 -3.71 12.40 -35.92
N THR A 640 -4.45 12.72 -36.98
CA THR A 640 -4.05 12.40 -38.37
C THR A 640 -2.72 13.07 -38.72
N GLY A 641 -2.54 14.34 -38.31
CA GLY A 641 -1.28 15.06 -38.47
C GLY A 641 -0.12 14.51 -37.63
N LEU A 642 -0.38 13.79 -36.54
CA LEU A 642 0.63 13.08 -35.75
C LEU A 642 1.02 11.75 -36.40
N ALA A 643 0.06 10.99 -36.92
CA ALA A 643 0.31 9.72 -37.61
C ALA A 643 1.18 9.92 -38.87
N GLN A 644 0.95 10.99 -39.63
CA GLN A 644 1.78 11.36 -40.79
C GLN A 644 3.22 11.71 -40.41
N ARG A 645 3.45 12.31 -39.23
CA ARG A 645 4.80 12.59 -38.69
C ARG A 645 5.49 11.32 -38.17
N GLY A 646 4.73 10.42 -37.53
CA GLY A 646 5.24 9.14 -37.02
C GLY A 646 5.60 8.14 -38.13
N ALA A 647 4.89 8.13 -39.25
CA ALA A 647 5.18 7.28 -40.40
C ALA A 647 6.52 7.63 -41.09
N SER A 648 7.01 8.86 -40.93
CA SER A 648 8.36 9.25 -41.39
C SER A 648 9.49 8.73 -40.47
N VAL A 649 9.15 8.19 -39.28
CA VAL A 649 10.10 7.75 -38.23
C VAL A 649 9.93 6.25 -37.90
N ALA A 650 8.96 5.56 -38.50
CA ALA A 650 8.63 4.14 -38.28
C ALA A 650 9.59 3.16 -38.99
N GLY A 651 10.90 3.31 -38.75
CA GLY A 651 11.89 2.26 -38.95
C GLY A 651 12.60 2.02 -37.62
N CYS A 652 12.11 1.08 -36.81
CA CYS A 652 12.75 0.70 -35.55
C CYS A 652 14.18 0.16 -35.80
N PRO A 653 15.08 0.32 -34.82
CA PRO A 653 15.61 -0.91 -34.25
C PRO A 653 15.63 -0.92 -32.71
N ALA A 654 15.60 -2.16 -32.23
CA ALA A 654 15.58 -2.58 -30.86
C ALA A 654 16.82 -2.18 -30.05
N VAL A 655 16.64 -2.27 -28.73
CA VAL A 655 17.55 -1.98 -27.63
C VAL A 655 19.02 -2.30 -27.94
N GLY A 656 19.85 -1.26 -27.95
CA GLY A 656 21.31 -1.36 -27.92
C GLY A 656 21.90 -0.05 -27.40
N HIS A 657 22.68 -0.11 -26.32
CA HIS A 657 23.32 1.00 -25.62
C HIS A 657 24.39 1.77 -26.45
N ASN A 658 24.08 2.20 -27.69
CA ASN A 658 25.02 2.92 -28.57
C ASN A 658 24.48 4.18 -29.27
N ASN A 659 23.23 4.59 -29.02
CA ASN A 659 22.56 5.66 -29.80
C ASN A 659 23.09 7.09 -29.60
N GLY A 660 23.88 7.37 -28.56
CA GLY A 660 24.46 8.71 -28.38
C GLY A 660 25.44 9.11 -29.50
N ARG A 661 26.19 8.14 -30.05
CA ARG A 661 27.17 8.40 -31.11
C ARG A 661 26.59 8.33 -32.52
N ALA A 662 25.58 7.48 -32.76
CA ALA A 662 24.88 7.45 -34.05
C ALA A 662 24.12 8.76 -34.33
N ALA A 663 23.51 9.35 -33.29
CA ALA A 663 22.91 10.68 -33.38
C ALA A 663 23.95 11.79 -33.61
N ALA A 664 25.14 11.68 -32.99
CA ALA A 664 26.24 12.60 -33.24
C ALA A 664 26.76 12.52 -34.69
N ILE A 665 26.89 11.31 -35.25
CA ILE A 665 27.24 11.10 -36.67
C ILE A 665 26.17 11.71 -37.58
N ALA A 666 24.88 11.51 -37.28
CA ALA A 666 23.78 12.06 -38.08
C ALA A 666 23.79 13.60 -38.08
N ARG A 667 24.03 14.23 -36.93
CA ARG A 667 24.10 15.69 -36.80
C ARG A 667 25.28 16.28 -37.59
N GLU A 668 26.45 15.66 -37.49
CA GLU A 668 27.63 16.08 -38.25
C GLU A 668 27.44 15.89 -39.76
N VAL A 669 26.70 14.86 -40.17
CA VAL A 669 26.33 14.64 -41.58
C VAL A 669 25.40 15.73 -42.09
N GLU A 670 24.44 16.15 -41.29
CA GLU A 670 23.50 17.22 -41.62
C GLU A 670 24.21 18.59 -41.71
N GLU A 671 25.13 18.87 -40.78
CA GLU A 671 25.98 20.07 -40.81
C GLU A 671 26.88 20.09 -42.05
N ALA A 672 27.47 18.96 -42.43
CA ALA A 672 28.31 18.88 -43.63
C ALA A 672 27.48 18.99 -44.93
N GLN A 673 26.23 18.50 -44.95
CA GLN A 673 25.30 18.76 -46.05
C GLN A 673 24.91 20.23 -46.15
N ALA A 674 24.80 20.94 -45.01
CA ALA A 674 24.58 22.38 -45.00
C ALA A 674 25.77 23.14 -45.61
N LEU A 675 27.01 22.78 -45.27
CA LEU A 675 28.22 23.38 -45.88
C LEU A 675 28.30 23.18 -47.39
N ILE A 676 27.74 22.09 -47.91
CA ILE A 676 27.66 21.83 -49.36
C ILE A 676 26.64 22.73 -50.06
N ARG A 677 25.51 23.02 -49.40
CA ARG A 677 24.54 24.00 -49.91
C ARG A 677 25.16 25.40 -50.02
N ASP A 678 26.13 25.70 -49.17
CA ASP A 678 26.90 26.94 -49.18
C ASP A 678 28.11 26.91 -50.13
N GLY A 679 28.28 25.84 -50.92
CA GLY A 679 29.34 25.71 -51.94
C GLY A 679 30.71 25.27 -51.40
N LYS A 680 30.84 24.96 -50.11
CA LYS A 680 32.10 24.64 -49.43
C LYS A 680 32.35 23.13 -49.34
N LEU A 681 32.42 22.47 -50.50
CA LEU A 681 32.58 21.01 -50.58
C LEU A 681 33.91 20.50 -50.00
N LEU A 682 35.00 21.27 -50.16
CA LEU A 682 36.33 20.86 -49.67
C LEU A 682 36.36 20.78 -48.13
N GLU A 683 35.80 21.80 -47.45
CA GLU A 683 35.70 21.85 -45.99
C GLU A 683 34.85 20.69 -45.43
N ALA A 684 33.76 20.35 -46.13
CA ALA A 684 32.90 19.21 -45.75
C ALA A 684 33.66 17.87 -45.84
N VAL A 685 34.43 17.65 -46.92
CA VAL A 685 35.22 16.42 -47.12
C VAL A 685 36.38 16.33 -46.11
N GLU A 686 37.08 17.42 -45.82
CA GLU A 686 38.14 17.47 -44.81
C GLU A 686 37.61 17.12 -43.41
N ARG A 687 36.41 17.62 -43.06
CA ARG A 687 35.75 17.31 -41.79
C ARG A 687 35.47 15.81 -41.66
N PHE A 688 34.97 15.16 -42.72
CA PHE A 688 34.75 13.71 -42.73
C PHE A 688 36.05 12.91 -42.68
N GLN A 689 37.10 13.34 -43.38
CA GLN A 689 38.40 12.66 -43.33
C GLN A 689 39.02 12.71 -41.93
N LYS A 690 38.88 13.85 -41.22
CA LYS A 690 39.31 14.00 -39.82
C LYS A 690 38.57 13.02 -38.90
N GLN A 691 37.26 12.86 -39.08
CA GLN A 691 36.48 11.90 -38.30
C GLN A 691 36.79 10.44 -38.66
N LEU A 692 37.13 10.16 -39.93
CA LEU A 692 37.57 8.83 -40.36
C LEU A 692 38.92 8.43 -39.72
N GLY A 693 39.83 9.40 -39.54
CA GLY A 693 41.10 9.23 -38.83
C GLY A 693 40.92 9.05 -37.32
N ASN A 694 40.01 9.80 -36.71
CA ASN A 694 39.76 9.80 -35.25
C ASN A 694 38.77 8.73 -34.77
N GLY A 695 38.06 8.03 -35.67
CA GLY A 695 37.08 7.01 -35.28
C GLY A 695 37.73 5.88 -34.48
N ALA A 696 37.24 5.65 -33.26
CA ALA A 696 37.83 4.69 -32.32
C ALA A 696 37.53 3.23 -32.68
N SER A 697 36.41 2.96 -33.38
CA SER A 697 35.98 1.60 -33.74
C SER A 697 35.88 1.37 -35.26
N ARG A 698 36.08 0.12 -35.70
CA ARG A 698 35.92 -0.29 -37.11
C ARG A 698 34.49 -0.03 -37.61
N LYS A 699 33.48 -0.20 -36.74
CA LYS A 699 32.07 0.09 -37.04
C LYS A 699 31.83 1.58 -37.30
N GLU A 700 32.39 2.47 -36.48
CA GLU A 700 32.26 3.92 -36.71
C GLU A 700 32.98 4.36 -37.98
N LYS A 701 34.17 3.82 -38.26
CA LYS A 701 34.87 4.09 -39.53
C LYS A 701 34.03 3.71 -40.74
N LEU A 702 33.30 2.59 -40.68
CA LEU A 702 32.37 2.20 -41.74
C LEU A 702 31.21 3.20 -41.90
N HIS A 703 30.61 3.67 -40.80
CA HIS A 703 29.52 4.65 -40.84
C HIS A 703 29.98 5.99 -41.43
N TRP A 704 31.16 6.47 -41.04
CA TRP A 704 31.74 7.69 -41.59
C TRP A 704 32.12 7.55 -43.07
N ARG A 705 32.67 6.39 -43.46
CA ARG A 705 32.99 6.11 -44.87
C ARG A 705 31.74 6.03 -45.74
N LEU A 706 30.68 5.42 -45.23
CA LEU A 706 29.39 5.34 -45.91
C LEU A 706 28.75 6.73 -46.07
N ALA A 707 28.82 7.56 -45.03
CA ALA A 707 28.33 8.94 -45.09
C ALA A 707 29.11 9.80 -46.11
N LEU A 708 30.45 9.68 -46.12
CA LEU A 708 31.29 10.37 -47.11
C LEU A 708 30.99 9.91 -48.53
N ALA A 709 30.87 8.60 -48.75
CA ALA A 709 30.55 8.07 -50.07
C ALA A 709 29.16 8.53 -50.54
N GLN A 710 28.16 8.59 -49.65
CA GLN A 710 26.82 9.05 -49.97
C GLN A 710 26.83 10.52 -50.43
N LEU A 711 27.60 11.35 -49.73
CA LEU A 711 27.76 12.76 -50.04
C LEU A 711 28.43 12.97 -51.40
N LEU A 712 29.48 12.20 -51.71
CA LEU A 712 30.19 12.29 -53.00
C LEU A 712 29.33 11.80 -54.18
N VAL A 713 28.51 10.77 -53.97
CA VAL A 713 27.55 10.28 -54.98
C VAL A 713 26.44 11.31 -55.20
N ASN A 714 25.87 11.87 -54.12
CA ASN A 714 24.78 12.86 -54.21
C ASN A 714 25.22 14.20 -54.83
N THR A 715 26.50 14.56 -54.73
CA THR A 715 27.07 15.75 -55.35
C THR A 715 27.56 15.52 -56.79
N ASN A 716 27.16 14.40 -57.39
CA ASN A 716 27.49 14.00 -58.77
C ASN A 716 29.00 13.85 -59.04
N ARG A 717 29.79 13.53 -58.00
CA ARG A 717 31.24 13.27 -58.08
C ARG A 717 31.55 11.80 -57.79
N ALA A 718 30.77 10.90 -58.39
CA ALA A 718 30.86 9.45 -58.16
C ALA A 718 32.28 8.87 -58.36
N LYS A 719 33.08 9.43 -59.28
CA LYS A 719 34.48 9.02 -59.51
C LYS A 719 35.37 9.11 -58.27
N LEU A 720 35.15 10.10 -57.41
CA LEU A 720 35.91 10.26 -56.16
C LEU A 720 35.40 9.33 -55.04
N ALA A 721 34.17 8.83 -55.17
CA ALA A 721 33.57 7.92 -54.20
C ALA A 721 34.03 6.47 -54.40
N LEU A 722 34.48 6.08 -55.61
CA LEU A 722 34.83 4.71 -55.98
C LEU A 722 35.74 3.97 -54.98
N PRO A 723 36.90 4.50 -54.56
CA PRO A 723 37.76 3.79 -53.60
C PRO A 723 37.09 3.61 -52.23
N HIS A 724 36.20 4.53 -51.85
CA HIS A 724 35.45 4.42 -50.60
C HIS A 724 34.34 3.37 -50.71
N LEU A 725 33.66 3.28 -51.86
CA LEU A 725 32.64 2.28 -52.12
C LEU A 725 33.23 0.86 -52.18
N GLU A 726 34.39 0.69 -52.82
CA GLU A 726 35.10 -0.60 -52.83
C GLU A 726 35.46 -1.05 -51.41
N GLN A 727 35.96 -0.13 -50.58
CA GLN A 727 36.27 -0.44 -49.20
C GLN A 727 35.01 -0.73 -48.36
N VAL A 728 33.89 -0.05 -48.61
CA VAL A 728 32.60 -0.35 -47.94
C VAL A 728 32.13 -1.76 -48.28
N VAL A 729 32.21 -2.19 -49.53
CA VAL A 729 31.83 -3.56 -49.94
C VAL A 729 32.76 -4.61 -49.32
N ALA A 730 34.07 -4.31 -49.25
CA ALA A 730 35.04 -5.17 -48.58
C ALA A 730 34.77 -5.27 -47.07
N ASP A 731 34.49 -4.15 -46.40
CA ASP A 731 34.18 -4.10 -44.97
C ASP A 731 32.88 -4.88 -44.66
N ILE A 732 31.84 -4.77 -45.51
CA ILE A 732 30.59 -5.53 -45.36
C ILE A 732 30.83 -7.04 -45.39
N GLY A 733 31.69 -7.50 -46.33
CA GLY A 733 32.07 -8.91 -46.41
C GLY A 733 32.93 -9.36 -45.23
N ALA A 734 33.96 -8.58 -44.88
CA ALA A 734 34.90 -8.93 -43.81
C ALA A 734 34.26 -8.99 -42.41
N PHE A 735 33.21 -8.20 -42.17
CA PHE A 735 32.47 -8.21 -40.90
C PHE A 735 31.20 -9.08 -40.93
N GLY A 736 30.90 -9.78 -42.04
CA GLY A 736 29.70 -10.62 -42.14
C GLY A 736 28.39 -9.84 -41.94
N LEU A 737 28.34 -8.57 -42.35
CA LEU A 737 27.18 -7.71 -42.04
C LEU A 737 25.90 -8.17 -42.71
N GLU A 738 25.99 -8.98 -43.77
CA GLU A 738 24.83 -9.56 -44.44
C GLU A 738 24.03 -10.50 -43.53
N GLU A 739 24.69 -11.18 -42.58
CA GLU A 739 24.05 -12.06 -41.59
C GLU A 739 23.71 -11.31 -40.30
N TYR A 740 24.60 -10.41 -39.87
CA TYR A 740 24.53 -9.78 -38.55
C TYR A 740 23.78 -8.44 -38.50
N ASP A 741 23.84 -7.63 -39.56
CA ASP A 741 23.16 -6.32 -39.66
C ASP A 741 22.70 -6.07 -41.11
N PRO A 742 21.66 -6.80 -41.57
CA PRO A 742 21.27 -6.83 -42.98
C PRO A 742 20.81 -5.46 -43.49
N VAL A 743 20.30 -4.60 -42.61
CA VAL A 743 19.85 -3.24 -42.96
C VAL A 743 21.04 -2.34 -43.31
N LEU A 744 22.11 -2.39 -42.52
CA LEU A 744 23.33 -1.62 -42.80
C LEU A 744 24.06 -2.17 -44.04
N ALA A 745 24.13 -3.49 -44.19
CA ALA A 745 24.70 -4.13 -45.37
C ALA A 745 23.94 -3.73 -46.64
N LEU A 746 22.60 -3.78 -46.61
CA LEU A 746 21.75 -3.39 -47.72
C LEU A 746 21.95 -1.92 -48.10
N ARG A 747 22.02 -1.01 -47.12
CA ARG A 747 22.29 0.42 -47.37
C ARG A 747 23.65 0.64 -48.05
N GLY A 748 24.69 -0.05 -47.57
CA GLY A 748 26.03 0.04 -48.14
C GLY A 748 26.13 -0.52 -49.56
N LEU A 749 25.54 -1.69 -49.79
CA LEU A 749 25.52 -2.32 -51.11
C LEU A 749 24.71 -1.50 -52.13
N LYS A 750 23.57 -0.91 -51.73
CA LYS A 750 22.78 -0.02 -52.61
C LYS A 750 23.57 1.19 -53.06
N LEU A 751 24.29 1.82 -52.12
CA LEU A 751 25.11 2.98 -52.44
C LEU A 751 26.30 2.59 -53.33
N ALA A 752 26.93 1.44 -53.08
CA ALA A 752 27.99 0.90 -53.93
C ALA A 752 27.47 0.60 -55.34
N TRP A 753 26.29 -0.01 -55.46
CA TRP A 753 25.64 -0.24 -56.75
C TRP A 753 25.40 1.07 -57.51
N ALA A 754 24.77 2.07 -56.87
CA ALA A 754 24.50 3.36 -57.52
C ALA A 754 25.79 4.06 -57.97
N GLY A 755 26.84 3.98 -57.16
CA GLY A 755 28.15 4.55 -57.50
C GLY A 755 28.87 3.80 -58.62
N PHE A 756 28.87 2.47 -58.62
CA PHE A 756 29.52 1.66 -59.66
C PHE A 756 28.75 1.64 -60.98
N ASP A 757 27.42 1.62 -60.93
CA ASP A 757 26.58 1.60 -62.12
C ASP A 757 26.65 2.93 -62.90
N SER A 758 26.89 4.03 -62.20
CA SER A 758 27.14 5.35 -62.82
C SER A 758 28.45 5.42 -63.62
N GLN A 759 29.33 4.42 -63.54
CA GLN A 759 30.59 4.39 -64.28
C GLN A 759 30.48 3.59 -65.57
N THR A 760 31.17 4.05 -66.61
CA THR A 760 31.18 3.42 -67.94
C THR A 760 32.27 2.34 -68.11
N GLU A 761 33.21 2.23 -67.16
CA GLU A 761 34.29 1.23 -67.26
C GLU A 761 33.77 -0.19 -66.93
N PRO A 762 34.14 -1.21 -67.72
CA PRO A 762 33.59 -2.56 -67.59
C PRO A 762 33.86 -3.20 -66.22
N ARG A 763 35.02 -2.93 -65.61
CA ARG A 763 35.37 -3.41 -64.27
C ARG A 763 34.39 -2.98 -63.17
N PHE A 764 33.75 -1.81 -63.30
CA PHE A 764 32.78 -1.33 -62.31
C PHE A 764 31.39 -1.87 -62.59
N LYS A 765 31.05 -2.15 -63.85
CA LYS A 765 29.79 -2.82 -64.21
C LYS A 765 29.74 -4.25 -63.66
N GLU A 766 30.86 -4.98 -63.66
CA GLU A 766 30.96 -6.29 -63.00
C GLU A 766 30.78 -6.19 -61.48
N LYS A 767 31.40 -5.20 -60.83
CA LYS A 767 31.21 -4.97 -59.38
C LYS A 767 29.81 -4.51 -59.02
N ALA A 768 29.15 -3.75 -59.90
CA ALA A 768 27.75 -3.39 -59.74
C ALA A 768 26.86 -4.63 -59.82
N ALA A 769 27.11 -5.54 -60.77
CA ALA A 769 26.38 -6.81 -60.87
C ALA A 769 26.58 -7.68 -59.61
N ASP A 770 27.80 -7.78 -59.09
CA ASP A 770 28.06 -8.52 -57.84
C ASP A 770 27.33 -7.91 -56.64
N ALA A 771 27.37 -6.57 -56.48
CA ALA A 771 26.62 -5.89 -55.44
C ALA A 771 25.11 -6.12 -55.58
N LEU A 772 24.57 -6.14 -56.80
CA LEU A 772 23.17 -6.41 -57.08
C LEU A 772 22.75 -7.85 -56.75
N HIS A 773 23.62 -8.83 -57.04
CA HIS A 773 23.42 -10.22 -56.62
C HIS A 773 23.39 -10.36 -55.09
N ARG A 774 24.27 -9.66 -54.38
CA ARG A 774 24.30 -9.65 -52.91
C ARG A 774 23.07 -8.96 -52.32
N ILE A 775 22.61 -7.87 -52.92
CA ILE A 775 21.33 -7.23 -52.57
C ILE A 775 20.17 -8.20 -52.79
N ALA A 776 20.13 -8.93 -53.90
CA ALA A 776 19.05 -9.88 -54.20
C ALA A 776 18.94 -11.02 -53.16
N ARG A 777 20.07 -11.42 -52.54
CA ARG A 777 20.08 -12.42 -51.46
C ARG A 777 19.48 -11.87 -50.16
N LEU A 778 19.69 -10.59 -49.88
CA LEU A 778 19.17 -9.93 -48.67
C LEU A 778 17.71 -9.48 -48.82
N ASP A 779 17.40 -8.88 -49.96
CA ASP A 779 16.08 -8.34 -50.27
C ASP A 779 15.82 -8.42 -51.79
N PRO A 780 15.10 -9.47 -52.25
CA PRO A 780 14.76 -9.65 -53.66
C PRO A 780 13.85 -8.54 -54.20
N VAL A 781 13.03 -7.92 -53.34
CA VAL A 781 12.08 -6.86 -53.74
C VAL A 781 12.84 -5.59 -54.08
N GLU A 782 13.87 -5.26 -53.29
CA GLU A 782 14.71 -4.10 -53.55
C GLU A 782 15.58 -4.26 -54.80
N MET A 783 16.04 -5.47 -55.12
CA MET A 783 16.73 -5.71 -56.41
C MET A 783 15.79 -5.44 -57.61
N VAL A 784 14.53 -5.87 -57.53
CA VAL A 784 13.55 -5.62 -58.58
C VAL A 784 13.24 -4.12 -58.73
N ARG A 785 13.24 -3.37 -57.62
CA ARG A 785 13.08 -1.91 -57.66
C ARG A 785 14.25 -1.21 -58.34
N LEU A 786 15.48 -1.64 -58.07
CA LEU A 786 16.69 -1.03 -58.63
C LEU A 786 16.95 -1.41 -60.10
N THR A 787 16.39 -2.52 -60.58
CA THR A 787 16.49 -2.94 -61.99
C THR A 787 15.35 -2.46 -62.88
N LYS A 788 14.21 -2.06 -62.29
CA LYS A 788 13.04 -1.52 -63.02
C LYS A 788 12.98 0.01 -63.07
N GLY A 789 13.74 0.70 -62.21
CA GLY A 789 13.98 2.14 -62.31
C GLY A 789 15.20 2.41 -63.17
#